data_AF-A0A5B6WND0-F1
#
_entry.id   AF-A0A5B6WND0-F1
#
_cell.length_a   1.000
_cell.length_b   1.000
_cell.length_c   1.000
_cell.angle_alpha   90.00
_cell.angle_beta   90.00
_cell.angle_gamma   90.00
#
_symmetry.space_group_name_H-M   'P 1'
#
loop_
_entity.id
_entity.type
_entity.pdbx_description
1 polymer ?
#
loop_
_entity_poly.entity_id
_entity_poly.type
_entity_poly.pdbx_seq_one_letter_code
_entity_poly.pdbx_strand_id
1 'polypeptide(L)'
;MTSLQSGGFWQHSQSYLDDEILIKKLLLSHDPDCRRLNSEMLLSAVENIVFHATASEDLVSDKPVIANFKSNISNIELIESPEPLMHTIYKIAHEMLCKGPGKEDLHTRTMASLDLLGSHRWGAKAALALAAFAISYGEFSLLMQLRPHIPLAVSIANFKQIPSNMSMLKPQVKALISLSKTMVDLTKCIIEFEALPLVHVGPDMEDLAVMKPKIYVTAYWIIRSTLVCSSQIKSLMAMKPEQVHVLTCHKSKKMLIFFLHAKYFKLNNSANFSYFSRYSNITIAAWELLSLDNRLSSIYSHLRPQVDAFCRQTEAKMHQKLLSLFKKSHIDNQDVLQMLFALKDDLPLKDCSTQEKLGVSALKSKVVVLLVSKPDLLPFEQSFFLVNQTYDHPHNDKIEGSYAIIWVPISFYEAWTDAEQKWFDFISNSMPYYLVRQPWSLNSAVVNFMKQEWNYGGEAIMVVLDSEGMITNLNALDMVFIWGSKAYPFSLSRENELWDGEQWKMQLITNEIHPILTQWVEEGRNICIYGSENLDWIREFNAKMKDIKDAGMQHEMIYVGKNNPGEHTKEILSIMNRDIQSNLLSFTKIQLFWLRLESMRRSKSRLGNNASTDNVLAQVSALLDNNNDNGWAVYGKGLSTDIVRVEEDEIFRCLNLFRQWGENVGRLEFIDALRTVLEPPLVNGPCNHTKVVPYSEGLVQGNMVCQNCKRLMKKFTIYE
;
A
#
# COMPACT_ATOMS: atom_id res chain seq x y z
N MET A 1 18.08 -25.57 -50.55
CA MET A 1 19.52 -25.23 -50.50
C MET A 1 19.62 -23.90 -49.78
N THR A 2 20.17 -23.70 -48.60
CA THR A 2 20.95 -24.52 -47.67
C THR A 2 20.83 -23.85 -46.30
N SER A 3 20.60 -24.68 -45.27
CA SER A 3 20.61 -24.36 -43.84
C SER A 3 21.95 -23.80 -43.38
N LEU A 4 21.94 -22.75 -42.55
CA LEU A 4 23.06 -22.40 -41.68
C LEU A 4 22.63 -22.57 -40.23
N GLN A 5 23.17 -23.63 -39.63
CA GLN A 5 23.00 -24.05 -38.26
C GLN A 5 23.57 -23.00 -37.30
N SER A 6 22.77 -22.58 -36.33
CA SER A 6 23.23 -21.91 -35.12
C SER A 6 23.82 -22.94 -34.15
N GLY A 7 25.14 -23.08 -34.17
CA GLY A 7 25.87 -23.91 -33.21
C GLY A 7 27.21 -23.26 -32.86
N GLY A 8 27.55 -23.26 -31.57
CA GLY A 8 28.94 -23.16 -31.12
C GLY A 8 29.28 -22.08 -30.08
N PHE A 9 29.01 -22.36 -28.80
CA PHE A 9 30.00 -22.07 -27.73
C PHE A 9 29.88 -22.97 -26.47
N TRP A 10 29.02 -24.00 -26.50
CA TRP A 10 28.95 -25.06 -25.47
C TRP A 10 29.75 -26.33 -25.84
N GLN A 11 30.77 -26.21 -26.69
CA GLN A 11 31.63 -27.35 -27.08
C GLN A 11 32.97 -27.33 -26.35
N HIS A 12 32.92 -27.56 -25.03
CA HIS A 12 34.00 -28.23 -24.31
C HIS A 12 33.36 -29.31 -23.41
N SER A 13 33.56 -30.56 -23.83
CA SER A 13 32.71 -31.73 -23.62
C SER A 13 32.87 -32.46 -22.27
N GLN A 14 33.34 -31.78 -21.22
CA GLN A 14 33.55 -32.40 -19.91
C GLN A 14 32.78 -31.75 -18.76
N SER A 15 32.52 -30.43 -18.79
CA SER A 15 31.70 -29.79 -17.73
C SER A 15 30.20 -30.00 -17.92
N TYR A 16 29.73 -30.18 -19.16
CA TYR A 16 28.31 -30.36 -19.49
C TYR A 16 27.75 -31.70 -18.98
N LEU A 17 28.55 -32.78 -19.08
CA LEU A 17 28.17 -34.11 -18.62
C LEU A 17 28.13 -34.20 -17.09
N ASP A 18 29.07 -33.54 -16.41
CA ASP A 18 29.10 -33.43 -14.94
C ASP A 18 27.91 -32.60 -14.41
N ASP A 19 27.55 -31.51 -15.09
CA ASP A 19 26.39 -30.69 -14.72
C ASP A 19 25.06 -31.45 -14.95
N GLU A 20 24.93 -32.28 -16.00
CA GLU A 20 23.73 -33.09 -16.24
C GLU A 20 23.55 -34.22 -15.21
N ILE A 21 24.65 -34.88 -14.82
CA ILE A 21 24.66 -35.88 -13.73
C ILE A 21 24.33 -35.22 -12.39
N LEU A 22 24.90 -34.03 -12.13
CA LEU A 22 24.61 -33.23 -10.95
C LEU A 22 23.12 -32.83 -10.92
N ILE A 23 22.57 -32.33 -12.03
CA ILE A 23 21.15 -31.96 -12.14
C ILE A 23 20.25 -33.15 -11.84
N LYS A 24 20.52 -34.33 -12.43
CA LYS A 24 19.74 -35.55 -12.16
C LYS A 24 19.82 -35.95 -10.68
N LYS A 25 20.99 -35.85 -10.06
CA LYS A 25 21.18 -36.14 -8.63
C LYS A 25 20.42 -35.16 -7.73
N LEU A 26 20.47 -33.86 -8.04
CA LEU A 26 19.75 -32.81 -7.30
C LEU A 26 18.23 -32.95 -7.44
N LEU A 27 17.74 -33.31 -8.63
CA LEU A 27 16.32 -33.55 -8.91
C LEU A 27 15.77 -34.78 -8.16
N LEU A 28 16.59 -35.82 -7.97
CA LEU A 28 16.18 -37.06 -7.30
C LEU A 28 16.20 -36.96 -5.76
N SER A 29 17.01 -36.06 -5.19
CA SER A 29 17.20 -35.95 -3.73
C SER A 29 16.51 -34.75 -3.07
N HIS A 30 16.02 -33.79 -3.84
CA HIS A 30 15.49 -32.54 -3.29
C HIS A 30 14.19 -32.10 -3.97
N ASP A 31 13.07 -32.59 -3.44
CA ASP A 31 11.75 -31.98 -3.64
C ASP A 31 11.45 -31.10 -2.41
N PRO A 32 11.32 -29.76 -2.56
CA PRO A 32 11.08 -28.89 -1.43
C PRO A 32 9.68 -29.12 -0.84
N ASP A 33 9.61 -29.70 0.37
CA ASP A 33 8.41 -29.84 1.20
C ASP A 33 7.89 -28.47 1.68
N CYS A 34 7.40 -27.60 0.78
CA CYS A 34 6.54 -26.41 1.00
C CYS A 34 6.77 -25.45 2.20
N ARG A 35 7.78 -25.63 3.08
CA ARG A 35 8.01 -24.81 4.28
C ARG A 35 8.45 -23.42 3.84
N ARG A 36 7.65 -22.42 4.22
CA ARG A 36 7.79 -21.03 3.78
C ARG A 36 8.70 -20.27 4.74
N LEU A 37 9.99 -20.22 4.41
CA LEU A 37 10.93 -19.26 5.00
C LEU A 37 10.85 -17.94 4.22
N ASN A 38 10.76 -16.80 4.91
CA ASN A 38 10.91 -15.48 4.29
C ASN A 38 12.39 -15.23 3.91
N SER A 39 12.80 -15.79 2.77
CA SER A 39 14.19 -15.75 2.28
C SER A 39 14.64 -14.33 1.91
N GLU A 40 13.71 -13.44 1.56
CA GLU A 40 14.00 -12.03 1.22
C GLU A 40 14.49 -11.27 2.45
N MET A 41 13.76 -11.36 3.56
CA MET A 41 14.18 -10.72 4.80
C MET A 41 15.50 -11.29 5.33
N LEU A 42 15.67 -12.62 5.26
CA LEU A 42 16.93 -13.25 5.68
C LEU A 42 18.10 -12.78 4.81
N LEU A 43 17.92 -12.71 3.48
CA LEU A 43 18.97 -12.25 2.57
C LEU A 43 19.28 -10.76 2.76
N SER A 44 18.30 -9.92 3.05
CA SER A 44 18.52 -8.51 3.40
C SER A 44 19.36 -8.37 4.68
N ALA A 45 19.13 -9.20 5.70
CA ALA A 45 19.99 -9.23 6.88
C ALA A 45 21.43 -9.67 6.56
N VAL A 46 21.60 -10.67 5.69
CA VAL A 46 22.92 -11.10 5.19
C VAL A 46 23.61 -9.98 4.43
N GLU A 47 22.91 -9.30 3.53
CA GLU A 47 23.41 -8.18 2.75
C GLU A 47 23.90 -7.05 3.67
N ASN A 48 23.13 -6.69 4.70
CA ASN A 48 23.59 -5.72 5.68
C ASN A 48 24.90 -6.14 6.36
N ILE A 49 25.07 -7.41 6.72
CA ILE A 49 26.33 -7.91 7.32
C ILE A 49 27.48 -7.91 6.30
N VAL A 50 27.24 -8.41 5.08
CA VAL A 50 28.26 -8.60 4.04
C VAL A 50 28.75 -7.27 3.46
N PHE A 51 27.86 -6.28 3.30
CA PHE A 51 28.15 -5.01 2.65
C PHE A 51 28.56 -3.91 3.64
N HIS A 52 28.02 -3.87 4.87
CA HIS A 52 28.51 -2.94 5.92
C HIS A 52 29.96 -3.26 6.33
N ALA A 53 30.35 -4.53 6.21
CA ALA A 53 31.73 -4.99 6.32
C ALA A 53 32.70 -4.36 5.29
N THR A 54 32.19 -3.87 4.15
CA THR A 54 32.99 -3.44 2.98
C THR A 54 33.07 -1.92 2.79
N ALA A 55 32.21 -1.14 3.45
CA ALA A 55 32.16 0.33 3.31
C ALA A 55 33.38 1.08 3.92
N SER A 56 34.38 0.36 4.42
CA SER A 56 35.61 0.88 5.02
C SER A 56 36.82 0.69 4.09
N GLU A 57 36.66 0.85 2.77
CA GLU A 57 37.79 0.85 1.83
C GLU A 57 38.75 2.03 2.05
N ASP A 58 38.33 3.10 2.75
CA ASP A 58 39.22 4.13 3.26
C ASP A 58 39.68 3.81 4.70
N LEU A 59 40.86 3.18 4.80
CA LEU A 59 41.61 2.96 6.05
C LEU A 59 42.10 4.27 6.74
N VAL A 60 41.44 5.42 6.51
CA VAL A 60 41.91 6.76 6.94
C VAL A 60 40.80 7.66 7.54
N SER A 61 39.64 7.13 7.93
CA SER A 61 38.63 7.97 8.61
C SER A 61 38.75 7.91 10.13
N ASP A 62 39.00 9.06 10.77
CA ASP A 62 39.28 9.27 12.19
C ASP A 62 38.06 9.13 13.14
N LYS A 63 36.95 8.49 12.72
CA LYS A 63 35.78 8.31 13.58
C LYS A 63 35.24 6.88 13.58
N PRO A 64 34.98 6.28 14.75
CA PRO A 64 34.34 4.97 14.82
C PRO A 64 32.89 5.13 14.38
N VAL A 65 32.54 4.58 13.22
CA VAL A 65 31.14 4.49 12.78
C VAL A 65 30.48 3.37 13.57
N ILE A 66 29.96 3.69 14.76
CA ILE A 66 28.95 2.85 15.40
C ILE A 66 27.62 3.24 14.75
N ALA A 67 27.27 2.58 13.64
CA ALA A 67 25.95 2.74 13.04
C ALA A 67 24.93 1.89 13.82
N ASN A 68 23.77 2.50 14.12
CA ASN A 68 22.61 1.87 14.75
C ASN A 68 22.21 0.59 14.00
N PHE A 69 22.39 -0.57 14.64
CA PHE A 69 21.74 -1.82 14.24
C PHE A 69 20.21 -1.63 14.36
N LYS A 70 19.52 -1.24 13.29
CA LYS A 70 18.07 -1.40 13.20
C LYS A 70 17.79 -2.78 12.63
N SER A 71 17.87 -3.80 13.49
CA SER A 71 17.49 -5.16 13.12
C SER A 71 15.98 -5.36 13.31
N ASN A 72 15.21 -5.38 12.23
CA ASN A 72 13.87 -6.02 12.18
C ASN A 72 13.95 -7.56 12.28
N ILE A 73 15.05 -8.12 12.83
CA ILE A 73 15.31 -9.56 12.94
C ILE A 73 14.26 -10.25 13.83
N SER A 74 13.59 -9.51 14.73
CA SER A 74 12.51 -10.04 15.57
C SER A 74 11.26 -10.49 14.81
N ASN A 75 11.10 -10.10 13.54
CA ASN A 75 9.86 -10.34 12.77
C ASN A 75 10.01 -11.41 11.67
N ILE A 76 11.11 -12.18 11.65
CA ILE A 76 11.24 -13.30 10.71
C ILE A 76 10.32 -14.45 11.17
N GLU A 77 9.03 -14.36 10.86
CA GLU A 77 8.05 -15.42 11.13
C GLU A 77 8.43 -16.67 10.33
N LEU A 78 8.75 -17.76 11.04
CA LEU A 78 8.79 -19.10 10.47
C LEU A 78 7.36 -19.64 10.54
N ILE A 79 6.67 -19.66 9.41
CA ILE A 79 5.36 -20.32 9.31
C ILE A 79 5.66 -21.83 9.35
N GLU A 80 5.42 -22.45 10.51
CA GLU A 80 5.39 -23.89 10.77
C GLU A 80 6.73 -24.66 10.89
N SER A 81 7.53 -24.34 11.91
CA SER A 81 8.40 -25.37 12.54
C SER A 81 8.70 -25.05 14.01
N PRO A 82 8.76 -26.07 14.91
CA PRO A 82 8.98 -25.88 16.34
C PRO A 82 10.43 -25.56 16.75
N GLU A 83 11.39 -25.51 15.81
CA GLU A 83 12.77 -25.12 16.10
C GLU A 83 13.02 -23.63 15.72
N PRO A 84 13.66 -22.83 16.59
CA PRO A 84 13.95 -21.43 16.27
C PRO A 84 14.91 -21.33 15.09
N LEU A 85 14.61 -20.45 14.12
CA LEU A 85 15.37 -20.24 12.87
C LEU A 85 16.88 -20.10 13.10
N MET A 86 17.27 -19.45 14.21
CA MET A 86 18.66 -19.34 14.66
C MET A 86 19.34 -20.69 14.92
N HIS A 87 18.64 -21.68 15.49
CA HIS A 87 19.17 -23.02 15.71
C HIS A 87 19.55 -23.69 14.38
N THR A 88 18.70 -23.55 13.35
CA THR A 88 18.98 -24.06 12.00
C THR A 88 20.21 -23.39 11.41
N ILE A 89 20.30 -22.05 11.47
CA ILE A 89 21.47 -21.30 10.98
C ILE A 89 22.75 -21.73 11.72
N TYR A 90 22.70 -21.87 13.05
CA TYR A 90 23.86 -22.32 13.84
C TYR A 90 24.26 -23.75 13.52
N LYS A 91 23.30 -24.65 13.31
CA LYS A 91 23.56 -26.05 12.91
C LYS A 91 24.26 -26.11 11.56
N ILE A 92 23.78 -25.33 10.58
CA ILE A 92 24.43 -25.21 9.27
C ILE A 92 25.83 -24.61 9.42
N ALA A 93 25.98 -23.51 10.15
CA ALA A 93 27.28 -22.88 10.38
C ALA A 93 28.28 -23.85 11.03
N HIS A 94 27.83 -24.64 12.01
CA HIS A 94 28.62 -25.67 12.65
C HIS A 94 29.05 -26.77 11.66
N GLU A 95 28.14 -27.30 10.84
CA GLU A 95 28.49 -28.26 9.77
C GLU A 95 29.48 -27.68 8.74
N MET A 96 29.31 -26.41 8.36
CA MET A 96 30.20 -25.70 7.44
C MET A 96 31.61 -25.51 8.03
N LEU A 97 31.74 -25.31 9.34
CA LEU A 97 32.99 -24.98 10.03
C LEU A 97 33.71 -26.19 10.64
N CYS A 98 33.01 -27.21 11.13
CA CYS A 98 33.59 -28.27 11.96
C CYS A 98 34.23 -29.42 11.17
N LYS A 99 33.78 -29.70 9.95
CA LYS A 99 34.43 -30.67 9.06
C LYS A 99 35.68 -30.05 8.42
N GLY A 100 36.83 -30.23 9.06
CA GLY A 100 38.12 -29.69 8.60
C GLY A 100 38.56 -30.24 7.22
N PRO A 101 39.50 -29.56 6.53
CA PRO A 101 40.03 -30.02 5.26
C PRO A 101 40.85 -31.30 5.47
N GLY A 102 40.30 -32.47 5.12
CA GLY A 102 41.09 -33.71 5.18
C GLY A 102 40.37 -35.06 5.20
N LYS A 103 39.03 -35.16 5.29
CA LYS A 103 38.34 -36.47 5.26
C LYS A 103 37.24 -36.65 4.20
N GLU A 104 36.63 -35.58 3.71
CA GLU A 104 35.53 -35.64 2.73
C GLU A 104 35.76 -34.58 1.63
N ASP A 105 35.47 -34.91 0.37
CA ASP A 105 35.59 -33.96 -0.74
C ASP A 105 34.54 -32.84 -0.66
N LEU A 106 34.80 -31.70 -1.34
CA LEU A 106 33.92 -30.53 -1.31
C LEU A 106 32.51 -30.80 -1.88
N HIS A 107 32.37 -31.65 -2.89
CA HIS A 107 31.06 -32.01 -3.46
C HIS A 107 30.24 -32.79 -2.43
N THR A 108 30.83 -33.77 -1.74
CA THR A 108 30.19 -34.55 -0.67
C THR A 108 29.70 -33.65 0.46
N ARG A 109 30.53 -32.68 0.90
CA ARG A 109 30.12 -31.69 1.91
C ARG A 109 28.98 -30.78 1.44
N THR A 110 29.01 -30.38 0.16
CA THR A 110 27.94 -29.55 -0.44
C THR A 110 26.61 -30.31 -0.47
N MET A 111 26.63 -31.59 -0.88
CA MET A 111 25.44 -32.44 -0.87
C MET A 111 24.88 -32.64 0.53
N ALA A 112 25.72 -32.90 1.53
CA ALA A 112 25.28 -33.01 2.92
C ALA A 112 24.63 -31.72 3.47
N SER A 113 25.12 -30.55 3.05
CA SER A 113 24.48 -29.26 3.38
C SER A 113 23.12 -29.11 2.70
N LEU A 114 22.98 -29.56 1.45
CA LEU A 114 21.71 -29.56 0.74
C LEU A 114 20.70 -30.54 1.35
N ASP A 115 21.14 -31.71 1.81
CA ASP A 115 20.31 -32.70 2.51
C ASP A 115 19.76 -32.14 3.82
N LEU A 116 20.59 -31.46 4.61
CA LEU A 116 20.16 -30.77 5.83
C LEU A 116 19.11 -29.69 5.55
N LEU A 117 19.21 -29.06 4.37
CA LEU A 117 18.32 -28.01 3.90
C LEU A 117 17.14 -28.53 3.07
N GLY A 118 16.99 -29.86 2.93
CA GLY A 118 16.13 -30.52 1.94
C GLY A 118 14.71 -29.95 1.85
N SER A 119 14.09 -29.66 3.00
CA SER A 119 12.72 -29.16 3.13
C SER A 119 12.47 -27.73 2.63
N HIS A 120 13.51 -26.99 2.22
CA HIS A 120 13.40 -25.58 1.83
C HIS A 120 13.46 -25.40 0.30
N ARG A 121 12.81 -24.34 -0.20
CA ARG A 121 12.96 -23.87 -1.60
C ARG A 121 14.41 -23.47 -1.91
N TRP A 122 14.83 -23.45 -3.17
CA TRP A 122 16.24 -23.27 -3.53
C TRP A 122 16.79 -21.89 -3.17
N GLY A 123 15.97 -20.84 -3.27
CA GLY A 123 16.31 -19.51 -2.78
C GLY A 123 16.51 -19.48 -1.26
N ALA A 124 15.65 -20.18 -0.52
CA ALA A 124 15.78 -20.33 0.93
C ALA A 124 17.03 -21.15 1.34
N LYS A 125 17.35 -22.23 0.60
CA LYS A 125 18.59 -23.02 0.79
C LYS A 125 19.83 -22.13 0.65
N ALA A 126 19.89 -21.35 -0.43
CA ALA A 126 20.99 -20.42 -0.68
C ALA A 126 21.07 -19.31 0.38
N ALA A 127 19.94 -18.71 0.77
CA ALA A 127 19.88 -17.67 1.80
C ALA A 127 20.31 -18.19 3.18
N LEU A 128 19.90 -19.39 3.58
CA LEU A 128 20.31 -20.02 4.84
C LEU A 128 21.81 -20.34 4.87
N ALA A 129 22.36 -20.86 3.78
CA ALA A 129 23.80 -21.09 3.67
C ALA A 129 24.61 -19.80 3.74
N LEU A 130 24.13 -18.74 3.08
CA LEU A 130 24.71 -17.40 3.17
C LEU A 130 24.59 -16.79 4.56
N ALA A 131 23.47 -17.00 5.27
CA ALA A 131 23.31 -16.56 6.66
C ALA A 131 24.30 -17.26 7.61
N ALA A 132 24.49 -18.57 7.44
CA ALA A 132 25.48 -19.32 8.19
C ALA A 132 26.92 -18.83 7.92
N PHE A 133 27.23 -18.52 6.66
CA PHE A 133 28.48 -17.87 6.28
C PHE A 133 28.63 -16.47 6.90
N ALA A 134 27.57 -15.66 6.86
CA ALA A 134 27.55 -14.29 7.36
C ALA A 134 27.87 -14.19 8.85
N ILE A 135 27.55 -15.21 9.67
CA ILE A 135 27.97 -15.26 11.08
C ILE A 135 29.51 -15.24 11.19
N SER A 136 30.18 -16.09 10.41
CA SER A 136 31.65 -16.22 10.44
C SER A 136 32.33 -15.00 9.80
N TYR A 137 31.75 -14.51 8.69
CA TYR A 137 32.25 -13.34 7.98
C TYR A 137 32.06 -12.05 8.76
N GLY A 138 30.90 -11.85 9.41
CA GLY A 138 30.60 -10.69 10.23
C GLY A 138 31.54 -10.58 11.42
N GLU A 139 31.83 -11.69 12.10
CA GLU A 139 32.82 -11.71 13.18
C GLU A 139 34.22 -11.34 12.67
N PHE A 140 34.67 -11.96 11.58
CA PHE A 140 35.97 -11.65 10.97
C PHE A 140 36.06 -10.18 10.54
N SER A 141 35.04 -9.67 9.85
CA SER A 141 35.02 -8.30 9.34
C SER A 141 34.97 -7.26 10.47
N LEU A 142 34.11 -7.45 11.47
CA LEU A 142 33.99 -6.56 12.62
C LEU A 142 35.32 -6.47 13.37
N LEU A 143 36.00 -7.60 13.58
CA LEU A 143 37.34 -7.61 14.20
C LEU A 143 38.36 -6.86 13.35
N MET A 144 38.32 -6.98 12.02
CA MET A 144 39.23 -6.25 11.12
C MET A 144 38.95 -4.74 11.09
N GLN A 145 37.70 -4.32 11.18
CA GLN A 145 37.30 -2.92 11.21
C GLN A 145 37.63 -2.24 12.54
N LEU A 146 37.43 -2.92 13.67
CA LEU A 146 37.62 -2.32 14.99
C LEU A 146 39.07 -2.33 15.47
N ARG A 147 39.93 -3.20 14.91
CA ARG A 147 41.33 -3.35 15.31
C ARG A 147 42.16 -2.05 15.27
N PRO A 148 42.02 -1.15 14.29
CA PRO A 148 42.77 0.12 14.27
C PRO A 148 42.32 1.11 15.35
N HIS A 149 41.09 0.99 15.87
CA HIS A 149 40.47 2.01 16.71
C HIS A 149 40.25 1.57 18.16
N ILE A 150 40.12 0.27 18.44
CA ILE A 150 39.71 -0.26 19.74
C ILE A 150 40.77 -1.22 20.33
N PRO A 151 41.40 -0.89 21.47
CA PRO A 151 42.38 -1.76 22.13
C PRO A 151 41.85 -3.15 22.52
N LEU A 152 40.56 -3.25 22.86
CA LEU A 152 39.90 -4.52 23.12
C LEU A 152 39.85 -5.40 21.86
N ALA A 153 39.57 -4.82 20.68
CA ALA A 153 39.57 -5.55 19.42
C ALA A 153 40.97 -6.06 19.05
N VAL A 154 42.02 -5.29 19.36
CA VAL A 154 43.42 -5.75 19.25
C VAL A 154 43.67 -6.96 20.16
N SER A 155 43.19 -6.91 21.40
CA SER A 155 43.35 -8.00 22.38
C SER A 155 42.61 -9.26 21.95
N ILE A 156 41.37 -9.14 21.47
CA ILE A 156 40.58 -10.25 20.92
C ILE A 156 41.24 -10.81 19.66
N ALA A 157 41.72 -9.96 18.75
CA ALA A 157 42.43 -10.40 17.54
C ALA A 157 43.72 -11.14 17.87
N ASN A 158 44.47 -10.69 18.89
CA ASN A 158 45.68 -11.39 19.36
C ASN A 158 45.34 -12.74 20.01
N PHE A 159 44.28 -12.79 20.83
CA PHE A 159 43.77 -14.04 21.42
C PHE A 159 43.35 -15.04 20.35
N LYS A 160 42.64 -14.57 19.31
CA LYS A 160 42.26 -15.34 18.13
C LYS A 160 43.38 -15.55 17.12
N GLN A 161 44.62 -15.12 17.41
CA GLN A 161 45.77 -15.31 16.53
C GLN A 161 45.51 -14.79 15.11
N ILE A 162 45.07 -13.54 14.97
CA ILE A 162 44.90 -12.90 13.65
C ILE A 162 46.17 -12.10 13.32
N PRO A 163 46.79 -12.29 12.13
CA PRO A 163 48.02 -11.60 11.71
C PRO A 163 47.97 -10.08 11.89
N SER A 164 49.05 -9.46 12.38
CA SER A 164 49.15 -8.01 12.60
C SER A 164 49.37 -7.23 11.29
N ASN A 165 50.01 -7.83 10.30
CA ASN A 165 50.27 -7.22 8.99
C ASN A 165 49.35 -7.84 7.92
N MET A 166 48.26 -7.14 7.61
CA MET A 166 47.24 -7.60 6.66
C MET A 166 47.59 -7.33 5.19
N SER A 167 48.71 -6.66 4.90
CA SER A 167 49.07 -6.26 3.52
C SER A 167 49.17 -7.44 2.54
N MET A 168 49.56 -8.62 3.03
CA MET A 168 49.69 -9.84 2.21
C MET A 168 48.37 -10.58 1.98
N LEU A 169 47.35 -10.33 2.81
CA LEU A 169 46.03 -10.95 2.73
C LEU A 169 45.03 -10.12 1.93
N LYS A 170 45.39 -8.88 1.55
CA LYS A 170 44.54 -7.97 0.77
C LYS A 170 43.94 -8.61 -0.50
N PRO A 171 44.70 -9.34 -1.35
CA PRO A 171 44.12 -9.95 -2.54
C PRO A 171 43.07 -11.02 -2.22
N GLN A 172 43.32 -11.83 -1.18
CA GLN A 172 42.42 -12.90 -0.73
C GLN A 172 41.14 -12.32 -0.11
N VAL A 173 41.26 -11.28 0.72
CA VAL A 173 40.11 -10.58 1.32
C VAL A 173 39.29 -9.88 0.23
N LYS A 174 39.92 -9.25 -0.76
CA LYS A 174 39.21 -8.64 -1.89
C LYS A 174 38.46 -9.68 -2.72
N ALA A 175 39.07 -10.82 -3.01
CA ALA A 175 38.41 -11.93 -3.71
C ALA A 175 37.22 -12.49 -2.91
N LEU A 176 37.37 -12.64 -1.59
CA LEU A 176 36.30 -13.07 -0.68
C LEU A 176 35.11 -12.09 -0.71
N ILE A 177 35.37 -10.79 -0.65
CA ILE A 177 34.35 -9.74 -0.72
C ILE A 177 33.62 -9.81 -2.06
N SER A 178 34.36 -9.84 -3.17
CA SER A 178 33.80 -9.92 -4.53
C SER A 178 32.86 -11.13 -4.66
N LEU A 179 33.36 -12.31 -4.31
CA LEU A 179 32.59 -13.55 -4.33
C LEU A 179 31.34 -13.49 -3.45
N SER A 180 31.44 -12.86 -2.27
CA SER A 180 30.29 -12.71 -1.36
C SER A 180 29.19 -11.84 -1.96
N LYS A 181 29.55 -10.75 -2.67
CA LYS A 181 28.59 -9.91 -3.40
C LYS A 181 27.91 -10.69 -4.51
N THR A 182 28.70 -11.38 -5.36
CA THR A 182 28.19 -12.21 -6.44
C THR A 182 27.23 -13.31 -5.95
N MET A 183 27.54 -13.95 -4.81
CA MET A 183 26.65 -14.95 -4.20
C MET A 183 25.32 -14.34 -3.73
N VAL A 184 25.34 -13.13 -3.14
CA VAL A 184 24.12 -12.42 -2.73
C VAL A 184 23.27 -12.07 -3.96
N ASP A 185 23.87 -11.52 -5.00
CA ASP A 185 23.15 -11.11 -6.22
C ASP A 185 22.51 -12.29 -6.97
N LEU A 186 23.22 -13.42 -7.06
CA LEU A 186 22.64 -14.66 -7.60
C LEU A 186 21.50 -15.20 -6.73
N THR A 187 21.62 -15.10 -5.40
CA THR A 187 20.56 -15.53 -4.49
C THR A 187 19.32 -14.67 -4.65
N LYS A 188 19.47 -13.35 -4.86
CA LYS A 188 18.35 -12.45 -5.20
C LYS A 188 17.65 -12.91 -6.47
N CYS A 189 18.41 -13.24 -7.53
CA CYS A 189 17.83 -13.72 -8.80
C CYS A 189 17.03 -15.02 -8.62
N ILE A 190 17.52 -15.95 -7.80
CA ILE A 190 16.80 -17.21 -7.52
C ILE A 190 15.49 -16.93 -6.78
N ILE A 191 15.55 -16.09 -5.73
CA ILE A 191 14.37 -15.73 -4.93
C ILE A 191 13.32 -15.01 -5.78
N GLU A 192 13.75 -14.06 -6.63
CA GLU A 192 12.88 -13.33 -7.56
C GLU A 192 12.16 -14.28 -8.52
N PHE A 193 12.87 -15.26 -9.08
CA PHE A 193 12.28 -16.27 -9.95
C PHE A 193 11.29 -17.18 -9.20
N GLU A 194 11.65 -17.66 -8.00
CA GLU A 194 10.76 -18.51 -7.18
C GLU A 194 9.55 -17.76 -6.60
N ALA A 195 9.60 -16.42 -6.59
CA ALA A 195 8.52 -15.54 -6.16
C ALA A 195 7.42 -15.35 -7.23
N LEU A 196 7.66 -15.77 -8.48
CA LEU A 196 6.70 -15.58 -9.55
C LEU A 196 5.44 -16.46 -9.36
N PRO A 197 4.23 -15.91 -9.56
CA PRO A 197 2.96 -16.61 -9.35
C PRO A 197 2.62 -17.55 -10.51
N LEU A 198 3.50 -18.52 -10.78
CA LEU A 198 3.45 -19.38 -11.97
C LEU A 198 2.20 -20.24 -12.07
N VAL A 199 1.55 -20.55 -10.94
CA VAL A 199 0.28 -21.29 -10.88
C VAL A 199 -0.83 -20.57 -11.67
N HIS A 200 -0.82 -19.23 -11.68
CA HIS A 200 -1.88 -18.44 -12.30
C HIS A 200 -1.65 -18.17 -13.79
N VAL A 201 -0.45 -18.42 -14.32
CA VAL A 201 -0.03 -18.03 -15.68
C VAL A 201 -0.06 -19.20 -16.68
N GLY A 202 -0.31 -20.42 -16.22
CA GLY A 202 -0.48 -21.62 -17.05
C GLY A 202 0.85 -22.31 -17.44
N PRO A 203 0.80 -23.59 -17.88
CA PRO A 203 1.97 -24.45 -18.09
C PRO A 203 2.75 -24.18 -19.39
N ASP A 204 2.35 -23.21 -20.21
CA ASP A 204 2.88 -22.94 -21.57
C ASP A 204 4.26 -22.25 -21.57
N MET A 205 5.16 -22.65 -20.68
CA MET A 205 6.52 -22.13 -20.62
C MET A 205 7.47 -23.32 -20.77
N GLU A 206 7.73 -23.76 -22.01
CA GLU A 206 8.87 -24.65 -22.29
C GLU A 206 10.16 -24.11 -21.65
N ASP A 207 10.27 -22.77 -21.58
CA ASP A 207 11.32 -22.03 -20.89
C ASP A 207 11.41 -22.33 -19.37
N LEU A 208 10.31 -22.67 -18.69
CA LEU A 208 10.31 -23.03 -17.26
C LEU A 208 11.07 -24.33 -17.01
N ALA A 209 10.91 -25.31 -17.90
CA ALA A 209 11.63 -26.59 -17.81
C ALA A 209 13.15 -26.41 -18.00
N VAL A 210 13.55 -25.40 -18.77
CA VAL A 210 14.95 -25.03 -18.98
C VAL A 210 15.51 -24.20 -17.82
N MET A 211 14.68 -23.34 -17.21
CA MET A 211 15.10 -22.45 -16.12
C MET A 211 15.28 -23.18 -14.79
N LYS A 212 14.39 -24.11 -14.42
CA LYS A 212 14.46 -24.84 -13.15
C LYS A 212 15.83 -25.51 -12.90
N PRO A 213 16.41 -26.29 -13.84
CA PRO A 213 17.75 -26.87 -13.67
C PRO A 213 18.85 -25.81 -13.46
N LYS A 214 18.78 -24.67 -14.17
CA LYS A 214 19.74 -23.57 -14.00
C LYS A 214 19.69 -22.99 -12.59
N ILE A 215 18.49 -22.84 -12.03
CA ILE A 215 18.30 -22.40 -10.64
C ILE A 215 18.95 -23.38 -9.65
N TYR A 216 18.73 -24.68 -9.84
CA TYR A 216 19.27 -25.72 -8.95
C TYR A 216 20.80 -25.76 -8.96
N VAL A 217 21.39 -25.72 -10.16
CA VAL A 217 22.85 -25.66 -10.34
C VAL A 217 23.43 -24.37 -9.74
N THR A 218 22.75 -23.24 -9.93
CA THR A 218 23.19 -21.96 -9.36
C THR A 218 23.19 -22.01 -7.83
N ALA A 219 22.11 -22.50 -7.21
CA ALA A 219 22.03 -22.66 -5.75
C ALA A 219 23.13 -23.61 -5.22
N TYR A 220 23.41 -24.71 -5.92
CA TYR A 220 24.53 -25.59 -5.59
C TYR A 220 25.87 -24.85 -5.59
N TRP A 221 26.16 -24.05 -6.61
CA TRP A 221 27.42 -23.30 -6.70
C TRP A 221 27.52 -22.19 -5.65
N ILE A 222 26.39 -21.57 -5.25
CA ILE A 222 26.36 -20.63 -4.11
C ILE A 222 26.74 -21.37 -2.83
N ILE A 223 26.06 -22.46 -2.49
CA ILE A 223 26.33 -23.21 -1.25
C ILE A 223 27.76 -23.73 -1.23
N ARG A 224 28.25 -24.29 -2.34
CA ARG A 224 29.65 -24.71 -2.46
C ARG A 224 30.63 -23.56 -2.24
N SER A 225 30.35 -22.39 -2.80
CA SER A 225 31.18 -21.20 -2.62
C SER A 225 31.16 -20.71 -1.17
N THR A 226 30.01 -20.73 -0.49
CA THR A 226 29.93 -20.39 0.94
C THR A 226 30.77 -21.33 1.81
N LEU A 227 30.83 -22.63 1.49
CA LEU A 227 31.69 -23.61 2.19
C LEU A 227 33.18 -23.30 2.02
N VAL A 228 33.59 -22.93 0.81
CA VAL A 228 34.98 -22.53 0.51
C VAL A 228 35.31 -21.23 1.25
N CYS A 229 34.45 -20.22 1.18
CA CYS A 229 34.62 -18.96 1.89
C CYS A 229 34.74 -19.15 3.41
N SER A 230 33.87 -19.96 4.02
CA SER A 230 33.95 -20.30 5.46
C SER A 230 35.26 -21.00 5.83
N SER A 231 35.75 -21.91 4.98
CA SER A 231 37.03 -22.59 5.20
C SER A 231 38.22 -21.63 5.11
N GLN A 232 38.16 -20.67 4.18
CA GLN A 232 39.17 -19.63 4.03
C GLN A 232 39.18 -18.67 5.23
N ILE A 233 38.01 -18.23 5.71
CA ILE A 233 37.89 -17.41 6.93
C ILE A 233 38.44 -18.14 8.15
N LYS A 234 38.09 -19.42 8.32
CA LYS A 234 38.64 -20.24 9.41
C LYS A 234 40.16 -20.34 9.33
N SER A 235 40.72 -20.49 8.13
CA SER A 235 42.17 -20.49 7.93
C SER A 235 42.79 -19.14 8.26
N LEU A 236 42.13 -18.02 7.95
CA LEU A 236 42.58 -16.66 8.28
C LEU A 236 42.56 -16.40 9.79
N MET A 237 41.57 -16.94 10.50
CA MET A 237 41.43 -16.82 11.95
C MET A 237 42.27 -17.81 12.77
N ALA A 238 43.02 -18.71 12.14
CA ALA A 238 43.83 -19.73 12.82
C ALA A 238 45.36 -19.51 12.69
N MET A 239 45.80 -18.34 12.21
CA MET A 239 47.22 -18.07 11.87
C MET A 239 48.04 -17.53 13.05
N LYS A 240 48.89 -18.37 13.68
CA LYS A 240 49.78 -17.98 14.80
C LYS A 240 50.59 -16.67 14.57
N PRO A 241 50.69 -15.74 15.55
CA PRO A 241 51.34 -14.42 15.40
C PRO A 241 52.85 -14.45 15.07
N GLU A 242 53.57 -15.48 15.53
CA GLU A 242 55.02 -15.67 15.31
C GLU A 242 55.38 -15.89 13.82
N GLN A 243 54.39 -16.04 12.94
CA GLN A 243 54.55 -16.37 11.53
C GLN A 243 54.55 -15.15 10.58
N VAL A 244 54.35 -13.93 11.09
CA VAL A 244 54.25 -12.69 10.29
C VAL A 244 55.54 -11.87 10.33
N HIS A 245 56.39 -12.05 11.34
CA HIS A 245 57.50 -11.13 11.60
C HIS A 245 58.78 -11.41 10.76
N VAL A 246 58.88 -12.55 10.06
CA VAL A 246 60.11 -12.97 9.35
C VAL A 246 60.12 -12.58 7.85
N LEU A 247 59.07 -11.93 7.35
CA LEU A 247 58.90 -11.63 5.92
C LEU A 247 59.28 -10.18 5.50
N THR A 248 59.67 -9.32 6.44
CA THR A 248 59.96 -7.90 6.15
C THR A 248 61.37 -7.62 5.62
N CYS A 249 62.25 -8.62 5.51
CA CYS A 249 63.62 -8.41 5.03
C CYS A 249 63.86 -9.02 3.63
N HIS A 250 63.37 -8.34 2.59
CA HIS A 250 64.15 -8.02 1.38
C HIS A 250 63.25 -7.33 0.33
N LYS A 251 63.52 -6.04 0.09
CA LYS A 251 62.92 -5.26 -1.01
C LYS A 251 63.32 -5.85 -2.37
N SER A 252 62.30 -6.16 -3.17
CA SER A 252 62.15 -5.98 -4.63
C SER A 252 63.35 -6.23 -5.59
N LYS A 253 63.07 -7.03 -6.63
CA LYS A 253 63.82 -7.31 -7.89
C LYS A 253 64.73 -8.54 -7.97
N LYS A 254 65.20 -9.16 -6.88
CA LYS A 254 66.02 -10.40 -6.97
C LYS A 254 65.25 -11.73 -6.93
N MET A 255 63.94 -11.72 -6.66
CA MET A 255 63.16 -12.95 -6.46
C MET A 255 62.80 -13.69 -7.75
N LEU A 256 62.61 -12.98 -8.88
CA LEU A 256 62.40 -13.61 -10.20
C LEU A 256 63.65 -14.34 -10.72
N ILE A 257 64.85 -13.86 -10.37
CA ILE A 257 66.12 -14.54 -10.70
C ILE A 257 66.27 -15.83 -9.88
N PHE A 258 65.72 -15.87 -8.66
CA PHE A 258 65.71 -17.06 -7.81
C PHE A 258 64.77 -18.16 -8.34
N PHE A 259 63.64 -17.78 -8.96
CA PHE A 259 62.71 -18.72 -9.61
C PHE A 259 63.33 -19.45 -10.82
N LEU A 260 64.25 -18.81 -11.54
CA LEU A 260 64.97 -19.45 -12.65
C LEU A 260 66.13 -20.34 -12.18
N HIS A 261 66.79 -20.00 -11.06
CA HIS A 261 67.87 -20.84 -10.50
C HIS A 261 67.37 -22.04 -9.67
N ALA A 262 66.16 -22.00 -9.11
CA ALA A 262 65.61 -23.10 -8.31
C ALA A 262 65.30 -24.38 -9.12
N LYS A 263 65.29 -24.32 -10.46
CA LYS A 263 65.20 -25.51 -11.31
C LYS A 263 66.52 -26.31 -11.37
N TYR A 264 67.65 -25.73 -10.93
CA TYR A 264 68.98 -26.30 -11.06
C TYR A 264 69.73 -26.59 -9.75
N PHE A 265 69.19 -26.23 -8.57
CA PHE A 265 69.89 -26.48 -7.30
C PHE A 265 68.97 -27.03 -6.21
N LYS A 266 69.28 -28.25 -5.74
CA LYS A 266 68.70 -28.90 -4.56
C LYS A 266 69.00 -28.01 -3.33
N LEU A 267 68.00 -27.29 -2.83
CA LEU A 267 68.09 -26.51 -1.59
C LEU A 267 67.61 -27.34 -0.38
N ASN A 268 68.56 -27.87 0.38
CA ASN A 268 68.38 -28.56 1.66
C ASN A 268 68.24 -27.56 2.83
N ASN A 269 67.18 -26.74 2.85
CA ASN A 269 66.89 -25.89 4.01
C ASN A 269 65.39 -25.83 4.31
N SER A 270 64.98 -26.41 5.44
CA SER A 270 63.57 -26.62 5.83
C SER A 270 62.78 -25.31 6.05
N ALA A 271 63.46 -24.24 6.48
CA ALA A 271 62.83 -22.93 6.70
C ALA A 271 62.37 -22.25 5.40
N ASN A 272 63.21 -22.28 4.34
CA ASN A 272 62.89 -21.67 3.04
C ASN A 272 61.82 -22.45 2.26
N PHE A 273 61.76 -23.77 2.43
CA PHE A 273 60.69 -24.59 1.89
C PHE A 273 59.34 -24.26 2.54
N SER A 274 59.32 -24.07 3.87
CA SER A 274 58.12 -23.68 4.60
C SER A 274 57.62 -22.28 4.23
N TYR A 275 58.53 -21.35 3.90
CA TYR A 275 58.24 -20.00 3.43
C TYR A 275 57.62 -20.00 2.02
N PHE A 276 58.23 -20.72 1.09
CA PHE A 276 57.73 -20.85 -0.29
C PHE A 276 56.38 -21.55 -0.36
N SER A 277 56.21 -22.63 0.44
CA SER A 277 54.94 -23.33 0.59
C SER A 277 53.82 -22.41 1.08
N ARG A 278 54.10 -21.47 2.01
CA ARG A 278 53.07 -20.58 2.56
C ARG A 278 52.65 -19.44 1.63
N TYR A 279 53.59 -18.79 0.94
CA TYR A 279 53.25 -17.78 -0.08
C TYR A 279 52.51 -18.41 -1.27
N SER A 280 52.87 -19.65 -1.61
CA SER A 280 52.13 -20.48 -2.56
C SER A 280 50.72 -20.78 -2.06
N ASN A 281 50.51 -21.06 -0.77
CA ASN A 281 49.18 -21.37 -0.24
C ASN A 281 48.23 -20.16 -0.22
N ILE A 282 48.70 -18.96 0.13
CA ILE A 282 47.88 -17.73 0.10
C ILE A 282 47.48 -17.37 -1.33
N THR A 283 48.42 -17.51 -2.29
CA THR A 283 48.12 -17.26 -3.71
C THR A 283 47.17 -18.31 -4.27
N ILE A 284 47.35 -19.60 -3.95
CA ILE A 284 46.41 -20.68 -4.32
C ILE A 284 45.01 -20.42 -3.76
N ALA A 285 44.90 -20.03 -2.48
CA ALA A 285 43.62 -19.70 -1.85
C ALA A 285 42.93 -18.48 -2.49
N ALA A 286 43.68 -17.43 -2.82
CA ALA A 286 43.14 -16.27 -3.54
C ALA A 286 42.68 -16.65 -4.96
N TRP A 287 43.44 -17.49 -5.67
CA TRP A 287 43.07 -18.01 -6.99
C TRP A 287 41.82 -18.89 -6.95
N GLU A 288 41.65 -19.71 -5.91
CA GLU A 288 40.46 -20.53 -5.72
C GLU A 288 39.20 -19.66 -5.57
N LEU A 289 39.27 -18.60 -4.73
CA LEU A 289 38.18 -17.64 -4.56
C LEU A 289 37.88 -16.87 -5.85
N LEU A 290 38.90 -16.38 -6.55
CA LEU A 290 38.74 -15.67 -7.83
C LEU A 290 38.17 -16.57 -8.93
N SER A 291 38.57 -17.85 -8.95
CA SER A 291 38.03 -18.83 -9.91
C SER A 291 36.55 -19.08 -9.68
N LEU A 292 36.11 -19.16 -8.41
CA LEU A 292 34.69 -19.28 -8.06
C LEU A 292 33.93 -18.01 -8.40
N ASP A 293 34.51 -16.83 -8.13
CA ASP A 293 33.89 -15.54 -8.43
C ASP A 293 33.68 -15.36 -9.93
N ASN A 294 34.68 -15.69 -10.76
CA ASN A 294 34.55 -15.68 -12.22
C ASN A 294 33.45 -16.64 -12.70
N ARG A 295 33.36 -17.84 -12.10
CA ARG A 295 32.32 -18.81 -12.45
C ARG A 295 30.93 -18.30 -12.08
N LEU A 296 30.74 -17.82 -10.85
CA LEU A 296 29.46 -17.28 -10.40
C LEU A 296 29.08 -16.01 -11.16
N SER A 297 30.03 -15.14 -11.46
CA SER A 297 29.80 -13.94 -12.27
C SER A 297 29.38 -14.29 -13.69
N SER A 298 29.97 -15.34 -14.28
CA SER A 298 29.53 -15.89 -15.56
C SER A 298 28.11 -16.46 -15.49
N ILE A 299 27.77 -17.18 -14.42
CA ILE A 299 26.39 -17.66 -14.22
C ILE A 299 25.43 -16.47 -14.10
N TYR A 300 25.80 -15.44 -13.32
CA TYR A 300 24.98 -14.24 -13.09
C TYR A 300 24.69 -13.48 -14.38
N SER A 301 25.71 -13.25 -15.22
CA SER A 301 25.54 -12.51 -16.48
C SER A 301 24.59 -13.19 -17.47
N HIS A 302 24.46 -14.52 -17.39
CA HIS A 302 23.52 -15.27 -18.22
C HIS A 302 22.15 -15.44 -17.56
N LEU A 303 22.11 -15.67 -16.24
CA LEU A 303 20.89 -15.95 -15.50
C LEU A 303 20.03 -14.70 -15.31
N ARG A 304 20.64 -13.56 -14.96
CA ARG A 304 19.91 -12.31 -14.65
C ARG A 304 19.01 -11.86 -15.83
N PRO A 305 19.51 -11.72 -17.07
CA PRO A 305 18.65 -11.32 -18.19
C PRO A 305 17.53 -12.32 -18.49
N GLN A 306 17.76 -13.62 -18.25
CA GLN A 306 16.74 -14.66 -18.43
C GLN A 306 15.64 -14.56 -17.37
N VAL A 307 16.00 -14.32 -16.10
CA VAL A 307 15.04 -14.05 -15.03
C VAL A 307 14.25 -12.78 -15.35
N ASP A 308 14.91 -11.69 -15.73
CA ASP A 308 14.24 -10.43 -16.09
C ASP A 308 13.26 -10.58 -17.27
N ALA A 309 13.64 -11.36 -18.29
CA ALA A 309 12.75 -11.67 -19.41
C ALA A 309 11.54 -12.49 -18.97
N PHE A 310 11.75 -13.48 -18.12
CA PHE A 310 10.71 -14.36 -17.60
C PHE A 310 9.75 -13.62 -16.66
N CYS A 311 10.25 -12.72 -15.80
CA CYS A 311 9.45 -11.81 -14.98
C CYS A 311 8.52 -10.97 -15.87
N ARG A 312 9.06 -10.27 -16.88
CA ARG A 312 8.27 -9.45 -17.81
C ARG A 312 7.22 -10.25 -18.58
N GLN A 313 7.56 -11.44 -19.05
CA GLN A 313 6.61 -12.31 -19.74
C GLN A 313 5.48 -12.77 -18.81
N THR A 314 5.82 -13.11 -17.57
CA THR A 314 4.85 -13.53 -16.55
C THR A 314 3.91 -12.37 -16.19
N GLU A 315 4.44 -11.16 -15.99
CA GLU A 315 3.65 -9.94 -15.74
C GLU A 315 2.71 -9.62 -16.91
N ALA A 316 3.19 -9.69 -18.15
CA ALA A 316 2.37 -9.44 -19.33
C ALA A 316 1.22 -10.45 -19.46
N LYS A 317 1.49 -11.75 -19.24
CA LYS A 317 0.46 -12.79 -19.24
C LYS A 317 -0.55 -12.59 -18.10
N MET A 318 -0.10 -12.21 -16.90
CA MET A 318 -1.00 -11.90 -15.78
C MET A 318 -1.91 -10.72 -16.10
N HIS A 319 -1.35 -9.64 -16.64
CA HIS A 319 -2.13 -8.47 -17.05
C HIS A 319 -3.18 -8.82 -18.10
N GLN A 320 -2.81 -9.61 -19.12
CA GLN A 320 -3.78 -10.12 -20.11
C GLN A 320 -4.85 -11.01 -19.49
N LYS A 321 -4.47 -11.87 -18.53
CA LYS A 321 -5.42 -12.73 -17.82
C LYS A 321 -6.40 -11.90 -16.99
N LEU A 322 -5.93 -10.90 -16.24
CA LEU A 322 -6.78 -9.95 -15.50
C LEU A 322 -7.78 -9.27 -16.43
N LEU A 323 -7.32 -8.72 -17.56
CA LEU A 323 -8.20 -8.13 -18.58
C LEU A 323 -9.25 -9.13 -19.11
N SER A 324 -8.87 -10.39 -19.27
CA SER A 324 -9.79 -11.43 -19.74
C SER A 324 -10.80 -11.86 -18.68
N LEU A 325 -10.42 -11.85 -17.40
CA LEU A 325 -11.28 -12.21 -16.28
C LEU A 325 -12.39 -11.17 -16.12
N PHE A 326 -12.07 -9.88 -16.13
CA PHE A 326 -13.09 -8.82 -16.01
C PHE A 326 -14.00 -8.67 -17.23
N LYS A 327 -13.76 -9.41 -18.32
CA LYS A 327 -14.62 -9.43 -19.51
C LYS A 327 -15.59 -10.62 -19.54
N LYS A 328 -15.40 -11.63 -18.69
CA LYS A 328 -16.18 -12.86 -18.66
C LYS A 328 -16.95 -12.93 -17.35
N SER A 329 -18.22 -13.31 -17.39
CA SER A 329 -18.96 -13.66 -16.17
C SER A 329 -18.43 -14.98 -15.63
N HIS A 330 -18.36 -15.07 -14.30
CA HIS A 330 -17.87 -16.23 -13.55
C HIS A 330 -18.97 -16.79 -12.67
N ILE A 331 -18.81 -18.04 -12.22
CA ILE A 331 -19.75 -18.68 -11.29
C ILE A 331 -19.70 -17.99 -9.91
N ASP A 332 -18.50 -17.60 -9.49
CA ASP A 332 -18.27 -16.86 -8.25
C ASP A 332 -17.04 -15.94 -8.41
N ASN A 333 -16.86 -15.05 -7.43
CA ASN A 333 -15.78 -14.09 -7.39
C ASN A 333 -14.37 -14.67 -7.11
N GLN A 334 -14.21 -15.99 -6.97
CA GLN A 334 -12.96 -16.56 -6.45
C GLN A 334 -11.79 -16.45 -7.42
N ASP A 335 -12.00 -16.73 -8.71
CA ASP A 335 -10.93 -16.66 -9.71
C ASP A 335 -10.36 -15.24 -9.85
N VAL A 336 -11.23 -14.24 -9.76
CA VAL A 336 -10.85 -12.82 -9.79
C VAL A 336 -10.08 -12.44 -8.53
N LEU A 337 -10.60 -12.78 -7.35
CA LEU A 337 -9.96 -12.44 -6.08
C LEU A 337 -8.62 -13.17 -5.89
N GLN A 338 -8.52 -14.43 -6.30
CA GLN A 338 -7.27 -15.17 -6.30
C GLN A 338 -6.25 -14.51 -7.22
N MET A 339 -6.66 -14.01 -8.39
CA MET A 339 -5.73 -13.32 -9.29
C MET A 339 -5.30 -11.94 -8.77
N LEU A 340 -6.22 -11.17 -8.18
CA LEU A 340 -5.92 -9.86 -7.59
C LEU A 340 -5.02 -9.98 -6.35
N PHE A 341 -5.28 -10.97 -5.50
CA PHE A 341 -4.56 -11.22 -4.26
C PHE A 341 -3.68 -12.46 -4.34
N ALA A 342 -3.13 -12.75 -5.52
CA ALA A 342 -2.11 -13.77 -5.76
C ALA A 342 -0.80 -13.38 -5.06
N LEU A 343 -0.84 -13.32 -3.73
CA LEU A 343 0.33 -13.13 -2.88
C LEU A 343 1.12 -14.42 -2.80
N LYS A 344 2.33 -14.31 -2.27
CA LYS A 344 3.18 -15.45 -1.93
C LYS A 344 2.60 -16.32 -0.81
N ASP A 345 1.52 -15.87 -0.15
CA ASP A 345 0.84 -16.53 0.98
C ASP A 345 -0.55 -17.04 0.58
N ASP A 346 -0.99 -18.17 1.15
CA ASP A 346 -2.32 -18.79 0.90
C ASP A 346 -3.43 -18.04 1.64
N LEU A 347 -3.05 -17.20 2.62
CA LEU A 347 -3.94 -16.37 3.43
C LEU A 347 -3.58 -14.88 3.22
N PRO A 348 -3.95 -14.28 2.07
CA PRO A 348 -3.53 -12.94 1.71
C PRO A 348 -4.18 -11.83 2.56
N LEU A 349 -5.30 -12.12 3.21
CA LEU A 349 -6.10 -11.15 3.94
C LEU A 349 -5.93 -11.29 5.45
N LYS A 350 -6.18 -10.21 6.17
CA LYS A 350 -6.31 -10.20 7.62
C LYS A 350 -7.56 -9.43 8.00
N ASP A 351 -8.31 -9.99 8.93
CA ASP A 351 -9.38 -9.28 9.61
C ASP A 351 -8.77 -8.42 10.72
N CYS A 352 -9.00 -7.11 10.66
CA CYS A 352 -8.46 -6.19 11.65
C CYS A 352 -9.15 -6.32 13.02
N SER A 353 -10.42 -6.71 13.06
CA SER A 353 -11.17 -6.84 14.31
C SER A 353 -10.72 -8.07 15.10
N THR A 354 -10.56 -9.21 14.42
CA THR A 354 -10.18 -10.49 15.06
C THR A 354 -8.68 -10.78 15.00
N GLN A 355 -7.94 -10.05 14.14
CA GLN A 355 -6.53 -10.30 13.80
C GLN A 355 -6.28 -11.64 13.10
N GLU A 356 -7.33 -12.33 12.66
CA GLU A 356 -7.23 -13.63 11.98
C GLU A 356 -6.72 -13.50 10.54
N LYS A 357 -5.92 -14.48 10.12
CA LYS A 357 -5.40 -14.60 8.75
C LYS A 357 -6.42 -15.36 7.90
N LEU A 358 -6.84 -14.77 6.78
CA LEU A 358 -7.95 -15.29 5.98
C LEU A 358 -7.55 -15.50 4.51
N GLY A 359 -8.13 -16.55 3.93
CA GLY A 359 -8.10 -16.80 2.49
C GLY A 359 -9.21 -16.02 1.77
N VAL A 360 -9.08 -15.88 0.44
CA VAL A 360 -10.12 -15.26 -0.40
C VAL A 360 -11.44 -16.04 -0.41
N SER A 361 -11.44 -17.30 0.03
CA SER A 361 -12.64 -18.12 0.18
C SER A 361 -13.65 -17.56 1.19
N ALA A 362 -13.20 -16.76 2.17
CA ALA A 362 -14.08 -16.09 3.13
C ALA A 362 -15.00 -15.03 2.48
N LEU A 363 -14.66 -14.62 1.26
CA LEU A 363 -15.37 -13.61 0.46
C LEU A 363 -16.27 -14.21 -0.61
N LYS A 364 -16.36 -15.54 -0.69
CA LYS A 364 -17.11 -16.24 -1.73
C LYS A 364 -18.57 -15.78 -1.76
N SER A 365 -19.04 -15.43 -2.95
CA SER A 365 -20.42 -15.01 -3.23
C SER A 365 -20.88 -13.73 -2.49
N LYS A 366 -19.95 -12.93 -1.96
CA LYS A 366 -20.23 -11.60 -1.39
C LYS A 366 -19.88 -10.51 -2.40
N VAL A 367 -20.53 -9.35 -2.26
CA VAL A 367 -20.08 -8.12 -2.93
C VAL A 367 -18.77 -7.68 -2.27
N VAL A 368 -17.73 -7.47 -3.05
CA VAL A 368 -16.41 -7.06 -2.53
C VAL A 368 -16.12 -5.63 -2.93
N VAL A 369 -15.90 -4.77 -1.94
CA VAL A 369 -15.53 -3.36 -2.16
C VAL A 369 -14.04 -3.20 -1.86
N LEU A 370 -13.27 -2.88 -2.88
CA LEU A 370 -11.84 -2.63 -2.80
C LEU A 370 -11.59 -1.14 -2.56
N LEU A 371 -11.19 -0.79 -1.34
CA LEU A 371 -10.72 0.55 -1.01
C LEU A 371 -9.23 0.63 -1.41
N VAL A 372 -8.97 1.17 -2.60
CA VAL A 372 -7.62 1.39 -3.11
C VAL A 372 -7.18 2.81 -2.73
N SER A 373 -6.12 2.93 -1.95
CA SER A 373 -5.61 4.22 -1.49
C SER A 373 -4.10 4.21 -1.35
N LYS A 374 -3.52 5.38 -1.08
CA LYS A 374 -2.16 5.45 -0.57
C LYS A 374 -2.09 4.92 0.86
N PRO A 375 -0.88 4.61 1.39
CA PRO A 375 -0.73 4.12 2.76
C PRO A 375 -1.23 5.15 3.80
N ASP A 376 -1.14 6.45 3.48
CA ASP A 376 -1.66 7.55 4.30
C ASP A 376 -3.20 7.72 4.25
N LEU A 377 -3.90 6.75 3.64
CA LEU A 377 -5.37 6.65 3.59
C LEU A 377 -6.04 7.99 3.24
N LEU A 378 -7.29 8.17 3.67
CA LEU A 378 -7.98 9.46 3.65
C LEU A 378 -7.61 10.27 4.92
N PRO A 379 -7.76 11.60 4.91
CA PRO A 379 -7.70 12.40 6.13
C PRO A 379 -8.54 11.76 7.24
N PHE A 380 -8.07 11.84 8.50
CA PHE A 380 -8.64 11.10 9.62
C PHE A 380 -10.16 11.27 9.73
N GLU A 381 -10.67 12.48 9.51
CA GLU A 381 -12.09 12.80 9.56
C GLU A 381 -12.90 12.09 8.46
N GLN A 382 -12.36 12.00 7.24
CA GLN A 382 -12.99 11.28 6.14
C GLN A 382 -12.94 9.76 6.35
N SER A 383 -11.84 9.25 6.92
CA SER A 383 -11.72 7.83 7.25
C SER A 383 -12.72 7.40 8.31
N PHE A 384 -12.89 8.20 9.37
CA PHE A 384 -13.89 7.98 10.41
C PHE A 384 -15.30 8.00 9.83
N PHE A 385 -15.57 8.94 8.92
CA PHE A 385 -16.87 9.00 8.26
C PHE A 385 -17.17 7.78 7.41
N LEU A 386 -16.18 7.32 6.64
CA LEU A 386 -16.31 6.11 5.82
C LEU A 386 -16.68 4.91 6.68
N VAL A 387 -16.04 4.75 7.85
CA VAL A 387 -16.35 3.69 8.81
C VAL A 387 -17.78 3.84 9.34
N ASN A 388 -18.16 5.03 9.77
CA ASN A 388 -19.51 5.29 10.29
C ASN A 388 -20.60 5.00 9.25
N GLN A 389 -20.36 5.29 7.97
CA GLN A 389 -21.31 5.06 6.88
C GLN A 389 -21.43 3.58 6.46
N THR A 390 -20.40 2.76 6.73
CA THR A 390 -20.31 1.39 6.22
C THR A 390 -20.41 0.31 7.29
N TYR A 391 -20.07 0.59 8.55
CA TYR A 391 -20.12 -0.38 9.65
C TYR A 391 -21.10 0.01 10.74
N ASP A 392 -21.00 1.22 11.28
CA ASP A 392 -21.79 1.63 12.46
C ASP A 392 -23.23 2.09 12.12
N HIS A 393 -23.65 1.95 10.87
CA HIS A 393 -24.95 2.46 10.42
C HIS A 393 -26.11 1.55 10.89
N PRO A 394 -27.22 2.08 11.44
CA PRO A 394 -28.35 1.27 11.94
C PRO A 394 -29.06 0.38 10.90
N HIS A 395 -28.81 0.62 9.60
CA HIS A 395 -29.34 -0.21 8.52
C HIS A 395 -28.40 -1.35 8.12
N ASN A 396 -27.21 -1.41 8.71
CA ASN A 396 -26.22 -2.43 8.43
C ASN A 396 -26.68 -3.80 8.95
N ASP A 397 -27.43 -3.88 10.06
CA ASP A 397 -27.97 -5.13 10.63
C ASP A 397 -28.74 -6.01 9.61
N LYS A 398 -29.30 -5.41 8.55
CA LYS A 398 -30.03 -6.14 7.49
C LYS A 398 -29.14 -6.61 6.33
N ILE A 399 -27.96 -6.02 6.18
CA ILE A 399 -27.02 -6.23 5.07
C ILE A 399 -25.71 -6.86 5.59
N GLU A 400 -25.56 -6.99 6.90
CA GLU A 400 -24.38 -7.51 7.59
C GLU A 400 -23.96 -8.86 7.00
N GLY A 401 -22.71 -8.94 6.53
CA GLY A 401 -22.14 -10.12 5.87
C GLY A 401 -22.44 -10.26 4.37
N SER A 402 -23.28 -9.39 3.77
CA SER A 402 -23.61 -9.41 2.33
C SER A 402 -22.53 -8.75 1.45
N TYR A 403 -21.74 -7.86 2.03
CA TYR A 403 -20.55 -7.29 1.40
C TYR A 403 -19.35 -7.29 2.34
N ALA A 404 -18.16 -7.15 1.77
CA ALA A 404 -16.91 -7.05 2.50
C ALA A 404 -16.06 -5.92 1.91
N ILE A 405 -15.50 -5.07 2.78
CA ILE A 405 -14.57 -4.01 2.38
C ILE A 405 -13.15 -4.51 2.60
N ILE A 406 -12.30 -4.39 1.57
CA ILE A 406 -10.87 -4.73 1.63
C ILE A 406 -10.07 -3.47 1.37
N TRP A 407 -9.20 -3.12 2.31
CA TRP A 407 -8.21 -2.06 2.12
C TRP A 407 -6.99 -2.57 1.36
N VAL A 408 -6.71 -1.95 0.22
CA VAL A 408 -5.61 -2.25 -0.69
C VAL A 408 -4.71 -1.02 -0.83
N PRO A 409 -3.71 -0.86 0.06
CA PRO A 409 -2.81 0.28 -0.03
C PRO A 409 -1.78 0.09 -1.15
N ILE A 410 -1.53 1.16 -1.90
CA ILE A 410 -0.53 1.24 -2.97
C ILE A 410 0.47 2.34 -2.64
N SER A 411 1.77 2.01 -2.66
CA SER A 411 2.86 2.94 -2.35
C SER A 411 2.84 4.22 -3.22
N PHE A 412 3.35 5.32 -2.65
CA PHE A 412 3.63 6.56 -3.36
C PHE A 412 4.66 6.40 -4.48
N TYR A 413 5.55 5.43 -4.33
CA TYR A 413 6.70 5.21 -5.20
C TYR A 413 6.57 3.88 -5.95
N GLU A 414 7.59 3.53 -6.73
CA GLU A 414 7.67 2.21 -7.38
C GLU A 414 7.85 1.07 -6.37
N ALA A 415 8.40 1.36 -5.18
CA ALA A 415 8.61 0.41 -4.11
C ALA A 415 8.25 1.02 -2.74
N TRP A 416 7.80 0.16 -1.83
CA TRP A 416 7.46 0.52 -0.46
C TRP A 416 8.69 0.97 0.34
N THR A 417 8.54 2.08 1.05
CA THR A 417 9.54 2.62 1.98
C THR A 417 9.27 2.17 3.42
N ASP A 418 10.32 2.20 4.26
CA ASP A 418 10.19 1.90 5.69
C ASP A 418 9.19 2.83 6.42
N ALA A 419 9.05 4.07 5.94
CA ALA A 419 8.10 5.03 6.50
C ALA A 419 6.65 4.62 6.21
N GLU A 420 6.37 4.23 4.95
CA GLU A 420 5.05 3.74 4.55
C GLU A 420 4.68 2.44 5.27
N GLN A 421 5.63 1.52 5.46
CA GLN A 421 5.37 0.28 6.20
C GLN A 421 4.97 0.55 7.64
N LYS A 422 5.70 1.43 8.35
CA LYS A 422 5.34 1.82 9.72
C LYS A 422 3.99 2.49 9.81
N TRP A 423 3.68 3.33 8.83
CA TRP A 423 2.39 4.01 8.77
C TRP A 423 1.25 3.01 8.53
N PHE A 424 1.46 2.07 7.61
CA PHE A 424 0.54 0.97 7.36
C PHE A 424 0.29 0.16 8.64
N ASP A 425 1.36 -0.24 9.36
CA ASP A 425 1.24 -0.98 10.61
C ASP A 425 0.43 -0.21 11.66
N PHE A 426 0.62 1.12 11.75
CA PHE A 426 -0.14 1.98 12.65
C PHE A 426 -1.64 1.98 12.33
N ILE A 427 -2.01 2.18 11.07
CA ILE A 427 -3.42 2.25 10.66
C ILE A 427 -4.10 0.87 10.64
N SER A 428 -3.34 -0.19 10.35
CA SER A 428 -3.85 -1.57 10.26
C SER A 428 -4.61 -2.04 11.51
N ASN A 429 -4.32 -1.45 12.67
CA ASN A 429 -4.95 -1.82 13.95
C ASN A 429 -6.19 -0.98 14.29
N SER A 430 -6.54 0.02 13.46
CA SER A 430 -7.58 1.00 13.77
C SER A 430 -8.85 0.87 12.91
N MET A 431 -8.78 0.13 11.79
CA MET A 431 -9.88 0.03 10.82
C MET A 431 -10.67 -1.26 11.02
N PRO A 432 -12.01 -1.29 10.82
CA PRO A 432 -12.82 -2.51 10.93
C PRO A 432 -12.88 -3.35 9.65
N TYR A 433 -12.14 -2.97 8.60
CA TYR A 433 -12.15 -3.63 7.30
C TYR A 433 -11.18 -4.81 7.23
N TYR A 434 -11.35 -5.66 6.22
CA TYR A 434 -10.28 -6.59 5.83
C TYR A 434 -9.11 -5.79 5.24
N LEU A 435 -7.88 -6.24 5.48
CA LEU A 435 -6.70 -5.66 4.88
C LEU A 435 -5.88 -6.70 4.13
N VAL A 436 -5.09 -6.23 3.16
CA VAL A 436 -4.05 -7.03 2.52
C VAL A 436 -2.85 -7.11 3.48
N ARG A 437 -2.49 -8.31 3.93
CA ARG A 437 -1.48 -8.52 5.00
C ARG A 437 -0.10 -7.97 4.68
N GLN A 438 0.33 -8.11 3.43
CA GLN A 438 1.66 -7.72 2.96
C GLN A 438 1.51 -6.99 1.62
N PRO A 439 1.06 -5.73 1.63
CA PRO A 439 0.77 -5.01 0.39
C PRO A 439 2.01 -4.77 -0.46
N TRP A 440 3.21 -4.73 0.14
CA TRP A 440 4.49 -4.70 -0.60
C TRP A 440 4.79 -5.99 -1.37
N SER A 441 4.06 -7.08 -1.10
CA SER A 441 4.18 -8.35 -1.82
C SER A 441 3.13 -8.51 -2.93
N LEU A 442 2.26 -7.51 -3.13
CA LEU A 442 1.32 -7.49 -4.25
C LEU A 442 2.10 -7.50 -5.56
N ASN A 443 1.60 -8.27 -6.53
CA ASN A 443 2.25 -8.37 -7.81
C ASN A 443 2.22 -7.02 -8.55
N SER A 444 3.37 -6.63 -9.12
CA SER A 444 3.53 -5.42 -9.94
C SER A 444 2.50 -5.33 -11.08
N ALA A 445 2.15 -6.45 -11.72
CA ALA A 445 1.14 -6.49 -12.78
C ALA A 445 -0.25 -6.12 -12.28
N VAL A 446 -0.61 -6.53 -11.05
CA VAL A 446 -1.88 -6.16 -10.40
C VAL A 446 -1.87 -4.67 -10.06
N VAL A 447 -0.80 -4.17 -9.45
CA VAL A 447 -0.67 -2.73 -9.11
C VAL A 447 -0.74 -1.86 -10.37
N ASN A 448 -0.03 -2.24 -11.43
CA ASN A 448 -0.05 -1.53 -12.72
C ASN A 448 -1.42 -1.62 -13.39
N PHE A 449 -2.09 -2.77 -13.31
CA PHE A 449 -3.47 -2.92 -13.77
C PHE A 449 -4.41 -1.94 -13.06
N MET A 450 -4.34 -1.82 -11.73
CA MET A 450 -5.14 -0.84 -10.98
C MET A 450 -4.83 0.61 -11.39
N LYS A 451 -3.54 0.94 -11.59
CA LYS A 451 -3.14 2.28 -12.03
C LYS A 451 -3.64 2.62 -13.44
N GLN A 452 -3.59 1.66 -14.36
CA GLN A 452 -3.92 1.87 -15.78
C GLN A 452 -5.42 1.72 -16.08
N GLU A 453 -6.01 0.60 -15.67
CA GLU A 453 -7.39 0.25 -16.02
C GLU A 453 -8.42 0.88 -15.09
N TRP A 454 -8.09 1.07 -13.80
CA TRP A 454 -8.96 1.77 -12.85
C TRP A 454 -8.62 3.26 -12.71
N ASN A 455 -7.67 3.75 -13.52
CA ASN A 455 -7.22 5.15 -13.53
C ASN A 455 -6.83 5.67 -12.14
N TYR A 456 -6.21 4.82 -11.31
CA TYR A 456 -5.79 5.20 -9.97
C TYR A 456 -4.55 6.12 -10.03
N GLY A 457 -4.78 7.42 -9.82
CA GLY A 457 -3.76 8.48 -9.79
C GLY A 457 -3.22 8.83 -8.40
N GLY A 458 -3.63 8.11 -7.35
CA GLY A 458 -3.19 8.35 -5.97
C GLY A 458 -4.26 8.98 -5.05
N GLU A 459 -5.41 9.36 -5.57
CA GLU A 459 -6.60 9.64 -4.76
C GLU A 459 -7.32 8.33 -4.46
N ALA A 460 -7.86 8.18 -3.24
CA ALA A 460 -8.54 6.95 -2.87
C ALA A 460 -9.75 6.69 -3.79
N ILE A 461 -9.95 5.43 -4.15
CA ILE A 461 -11.10 4.97 -4.93
C ILE A 461 -11.71 3.74 -4.27
N MET A 462 -13.03 3.57 -4.40
CA MET A 462 -13.73 2.34 -3.98
C MET A 462 -14.24 1.58 -5.19
N VAL A 463 -13.52 0.54 -5.60
CA VAL A 463 -13.91 -0.33 -6.72
C VAL A 463 -14.82 -1.43 -6.20
N VAL A 464 -15.97 -1.63 -6.82
CA VAL A 464 -16.98 -2.59 -6.38
C VAL A 464 -17.02 -3.78 -7.33
N LEU A 465 -16.86 -4.97 -6.78
CA LEU A 465 -17.02 -6.25 -7.42
C LEU A 465 -18.31 -6.91 -6.94
N ASP A 466 -19.14 -7.40 -7.84
CA ASP A 466 -20.30 -8.21 -7.47
C ASP A 466 -19.90 -9.62 -6.97
N SER A 467 -20.89 -10.45 -6.64
CA SER A 467 -20.69 -11.82 -6.18
C SER A 467 -20.05 -12.75 -7.22
N GLU A 468 -20.07 -12.39 -8.50
CA GLU A 468 -19.43 -13.09 -9.62
C GLU A 468 -18.02 -12.53 -9.92
N GLY A 469 -17.60 -11.46 -9.24
CA GLY A 469 -16.30 -10.83 -9.43
C GLY A 469 -16.26 -9.81 -10.58
N MET A 470 -17.40 -9.39 -11.09
CA MET A 470 -17.49 -8.36 -12.14
C MET A 470 -17.48 -6.96 -11.53
N ILE A 471 -16.81 -6.02 -12.21
CA ILE A 471 -16.76 -4.63 -11.77
C ILE A 471 -18.11 -3.96 -12.04
N THR A 472 -18.82 -3.57 -10.99
CA THR A 472 -20.11 -2.86 -11.08
C THR A 472 -19.98 -1.35 -10.89
N ASN A 473 -18.90 -0.89 -10.26
CA ASN A 473 -18.58 0.52 -10.10
C ASN A 473 -17.07 0.68 -9.89
N LEU A 474 -16.44 1.63 -10.60
CA LEU A 474 -15.01 1.95 -10.45
C LEU A 474 -14.74 2.92 -9.30
N ASN A 475 -15.74 3.68 -8.84
CA ASN A 475 -15.59 4.53 -7.68
C ASN A 475 -16.92 4.79 -6.96
N ALA A 476 -17.18 4.02 -5.91
CA ALA A 476 -18.36 4.13 -5.07
C ALA A 476 -18.20 5.07 -3.86
N LEU A 477 -17.07 5.78 -3.70
CA LEU A 477 -16.83 6.64 -2.52
C LEU A 477 -17.93 7.69 -2.35
N ASP A 478 -18.30 8.38 -3.43
CA ASP A 478 -19.35 9.40 -3.35
C ASP A 478 -20.70 8.77 -2.95
N MET A 479 -21.00 7.56 -3.44
CA MET A 479 -22.24 6.86 -3.06
C MET A 479 -22.29 6.57 -1.56
N VAL A 480 -21.17 6.10 -0.99
CA VAL A 480 -21.05 5.83 0.45
C VAL A 480 -21.19 7.12 1.25
N PHE A 481 -20.60 8.23 0.80
CA PHE A 481 -20.72 9.51 1.51
C PHE A 481 -22.12 10.13 1.41
N ILE A 482 -22.87 9.88 0.33
CA ILE A 482 -24.21 10.43 0.14
C ILE A 482 -25.29 9.60 0.85
N TRP A 483 -25.23 8.28 0.75
CA TRP A 483 -26.31 7.36 1.17
C TRP A 483 -25.88 6.22 2.09
N GLY A 484 -24.57 6.08 2.38
CA GLY A 484 -24.05 5.02 3.24
C GLY A 484 -24.50 3.62 2.83
N SER A 485 -24.96 2.86 3.82
CA SER A 485 -25.53 1.51 3.65
C SER A 485 -26.69 1.42 2.64
N LYS A 486 -27.48 2.47 2.41
CA LYS A 486 -28.59 2.46 1.43
C LYS A 486 -28.09 2.38 -0.02
N ALA A 487 -26.82 2.68 -0.22
CA ALA A 487 -26.19 2.63 -1.52
C ALA A 487 -25.86 1.20 -1.98
N TYR A 488 -25.94 0.19 -1.09
CA TYR A 488 -25.80 -1.22 -1.45
C TYR A 488 -26.73 -1.60 -2.63
N PRO A 489 -26.26 -2.32 -3.65
CA PRO A 489 -24.94 -2.99 -3.79
C PRO A 489 -23.82 -2.13 -4.39
N PHE A 490 -23.89 -0.81 -4.27
CA PHE A 490 -22.86 0.16 -4.70
C PHE A 490 -22.56 0.14 -6.21
N SER A 491 -23.50 -0.34 -7.03
CA SER A 491 -23.38 -0.38 -8.50
C SER A 491 -23.77 0.95 -9.15
N LEU A 492 -23.28 1.20 -10.37
CA LEU A 492 -23.70 2.37 -11.15
C LEU A 492 -25.20 2.37 -11.47
N SER A 493 -25.81 1.20 -11.70
CA SER A 493 -27.26 1.09 -11.86
C SER A 493 -27.98 1.58 -10.60
N ARG A 494 -27.49 1.16 -9.43
CA ARG A 494 -28.05 1.57 -8.14
C ARG A 494 -27.89 3.06 -7.89
N GLU A 495 -26.76 3.65 -8.29
CA GLU A 495 -26.53 5.10 -8.22
C GLU A 495 -27.57 5.89 -9.02
N ASN A 496 -27.88 5.44 -10.24
CA ASN A 496 -28.91 6.06 -11.07
C ASN A 496 -30.32 5.92 -10.45
N GLU A 497 -30.68 4.73 -9.97
CA GLU A 497 -31.97 4.51 -9.29
C GLU A 497 -32.15 5.41 -8.06
N LEU A 498 -31.09 5.59 -7.27
CA LEU A 498 -31.12 6.47 -6.11
C LEU A 498 -31.32 7.92 -6.54
N TRP A 499 -30.63 8.37 -7.59
CA TRP A 499 -30.81 9.72 -8.10
C TRP A 499 -32.18 9.97 -8.73
N ASP A 500 -32.79 8.99 -9.39
CA ASP A 500 -34.13 9.09 -9.97
C ASP A 500 -35.21 9.28 -8.89
N GLY A 501 -35.00 8.72 -7.71
CA GLY A 501 -35.88 8.89 -6.55
C GLY A 501 -35.67 10.19 -5.78
N GLU A 502 -34.56 10.89 -6.00
CA GLU A 502 -34.15 12.06 -5.22
C GLU A 502 -34.53 13.38 -5.89
N GLN A 503 -34.94 14.34 -5.07
CA GLN A 503 -35.24 15.71 -5.48
C GLN A 503 -34.56 16.68 -4.52
N TRP A 504 -34.44 17.95 -4.92
CA TRP A 504 -33.92 19.00 -4.05
C TRP A 504 -34.89 19.26 -2.87
N LYS A 505 -34.68 18.53 -1.77
CA LYS A 505 -35.50 18.53 -0.55
C LYS A 505 -34.61 18.68 0.68
N MET A 506 -35.16 19.18 1.79
CA MET A 506 -34.40 19.37 3.03
C MET A 506 -33.85 18.04 3.55
N GLN A 507 -34.59 16.94 3.32
CA GLN A 507 -34.12 15.60 3.63
C GLN A 507 -32.80 15.28 2.91
N LEU A 508 -32.67 15.55 1.61
CA LEU A 508 -31.44 15.26 0.87
C LEU A 508 -30.24 16.01 1.47
N ILE A 509 -30.41 17.28 1.81
CA ILE A 509 -29.35 18.14 2.37
C ILE A 509 -28.95 17.68 3.79
N THR A 510 -29.93 17.33 4.62
CA THR A 510 -29.71 17.09 6.06
C THR A 510 -29.58 15.63 6.46
N ASN A 511 -29.86 14.68 5.55
CA ASN A 511 -29.88 13.25 5.84
C ASN A 511 -28.59 12.78 6.51
N GLU A 512 -28.73 11.95 7.55
CA GLU A 512 -27.66 11.15 8.15
C GLU A 512 -26.45 11.94 8.71
N ILE A 513 -26.52 13.27 8.76
CA ILE A 513 -25.50 14.12 9.40
C ILE A 513 -25.69 14.14 10.92
N HIS A 514 -26.94 14.23 11.37
CA HIS A 514 -27.29 14.21 12.80
C HIS A 514 -28.73 13.70 13.01
N PRO A 515 -28.98 12.81 13.99
CA PRO A 515 -30.32 12.27 14.27
C PRO A 515 -31.41 13.36 14.45
N ILE A 516 -31.09 14.43 15.19
CA ILE A 516 -31.98 15.58 15.39
C ILE A 516 -32.51 16.21 14.07
N LEU A 517 -31.71 16.23 13.01
CA LEU A 517 -32.12 16.79 11.72
C LEU A 517 -33.15 15.91 11.04
N THR A 518 -32.95 14.59 11.15
CA THR A 518 -33.88 13.59 10.62
C THR A 518 -35.23 13.73 11.33
N GLN A 519 -35.22 13.88 12.66
CA GLN A 519 -36.42 14.13 13.46
C GLN A 519 -37.15 15.40 13.02
N TRP A 520 -36.44 16.52 12.83
CA TRP A 520 -37.08 17.78 12.42
C TRP A 520 -37.72 17.71 11.04
N VAL A 521 -37.09 16.97 10.11
CA VAL A 521 -37.63 16.75 8.77
C VAL A 521 -38.90 15.90 8.84
N GLU A 522 -38.90 14.82 9.62
CA GLU A 522 -40.05 13.92 9.83
C GLU A 522 -41.24 14.63 10.50
N GLU A 523 -40.96 15.50 11.47
CA GLU A 523 -41.98 16.31 12.16
C GLU A 523 -42.48 17.49 11.32
N GLY A 524 -41.92 17.72 10.13
CA GLY A 524 -42.37 18.79 9.24
C GLY A 524 -42.01 20.21 9.70
N ARG A 525 -40.97 20.37 10.53
CA ARG A 525 -40.55 21.68 11.05
C ARG A 525 -39.97 22.58 9.96
N ASN A 526 -39.99 23.89 10.20
CA ASN A 526 -39.24 24.87 9.40
C ASN A 526 -37.77 24.84 9.84
N ILE A 527 -36.87 24.54 8.91
CA ILE A 527 -35.44 24.38 9.17
C ILE A 527 -34.69 25.46 8.39
N CYS A 528 -33.79 26.17 9.08
CA CYS A 528 -32.85 27.13 8.51
C CYS A 528 -31.42 26.61 8.67
N ILE A 529 -30.75 26.37 7.56
CA ILE A 529 -29.33 26.04 7.52
C ILE A 529 -28.59 27.30 7.11
N TYR A 530 -27.61 27.74 7.89
CA TYR A 530 -26.91 28.98 7.61
C TYR A 530 -25.42 28.87 7.86
N GLY A 531 -24.66 29.77 7.24
CA GLY A 531 -23.21 29.74 7.26
C GLY A 531 -22.59 31.10 7.01
N SER A 532 -21.49 31.39 7.71
CA SER A 532 -20.64 32.58 7.52
C SER A 532 -19.35 32.37 8.30
N GLU A 533 -18.29 33.10 7.94
CA GLU A 533 -17.09 33.24 8.76
C GLU A 533 -17.09 34.57 9.55
N ASN A 534 -18.01 35.49 9.28
CA ASN A 534 -18.10 36.75 9.99
C ASN A 534 -18.90 36.58 11.30
N LEU A 535 -18.21 36.71 12.43
CA LEU A 535 -18.79 36.52 13.76
C LEU A 535 -19.85 37.58 14.11
N ASP A 536 -19.66 38.83 13.68
CA ASP A 536 -20.62 39.90 13.92
C ASP A 536 -21.91 39.67 13.13
N TRP A 537 -21.77 39.23 11.87
CA TRP A 537 -22.89 38.81 11.04
C TRP A 537 -23.68 37.67 11.70
N ILE A 538 -22.98 36.64 12.20
CA ILE A 538 -23.59 35.49 12.87
C ILE A 538 -24.38 35.94 14.11
N ARG A 539 -23.83 36.86 14.91
CA ARG A 539 -24.50 37.40 16.10
C ARG A 539 -25.75 38.19 15.73
N GLU A 540 -25.66 39.08 14.75
CA GLU A 540 -26.80 39.88 14.30
C GLU A 540 -27.91 39.01 13.71
N PHE A 541 -27.54 38.05 12.87
CA PHE A 541 -28.47 37.10 12.26
C PHE A 541 -29.22 36.28 13.33
N ASN A 542 -28.50 35.72 14.32
CA ASN A 542 -29.12 34.97 15.41
C ASN A 542 -30.04 35.85 16.28
N ALA A 543 -29.67 37.11 16.53
CA ALA A 543 -30.52 38.05 17.27
C ALA A 543 -31.84 38.31 16.54
N LYS A 544 -31.80 38.58 15.23
CA LYS A 544 -32.99 38.81 14.40
C LYS A 544 -33.88 37.56 14.32
N MET A 545 -33.28 36.38 14.20
CA MET A 545 -34.04 35.13 14.17
C MET A 545 -34.69 34.82 15.52
N LYS A 546 -34.03 35.18 16.62
CA LYS A 546 -34.64 35.11 17.96
C LYS A 546 -35.87 36.02 18.06
N ASP A 547 -35.81 37.25 17.56
CA ASP A 547 -36.98 38.14 17.52
C ASP A 547 -38.16 37.51 16.75
N ILE A 548 -37.86 36.82 15.64
CA ILE A 548 -38.86 36.10 14.84
C ILE A 548 -39.45 34.91 15.63
N LYS A 549 -38.61 34.21 16.41
CA LYS A 549 -39.05 33.09 17.26
C LYS A 549 -39.96 33.58 18.39
N ASP A 550 -39.59 34.69 19.03
CA ASP A 550 -40.34 35.33 20.11
C ASP A 550 -41.68 35.91 19.60
N ALA A 551 -41.76 36.27 18.31
CA ALA A 551 -43.00 36.64 17.63
C ALA A 551 -43.94 35.44 17.34
N GLY A 552 -43.59 34.22 17.78
CA GLY A 552 -44.43 33.03 17.69
C GLY A 552 -44.14 32.10 16.50
N MET A 553 -43.09 32.36 15.72
CA MET A 553 -42.72 31.51 14.58
C MET A 553 -41.84 30.33 15.00
N GLN A 554 -42.35 29.12 14.83
CA GLN A 554 -41.57 27.91 15.07
C GLN A 554 -40.60 27.67 13.91
N HIS A 555 -39.31 27.82 14.19
CA HIS A 555 -38.22 27.49 13.28
C HIS A 555 -37.02 26.96 14.07
N GLU A 556 -36.27 26.05 13.44
CA GLU A 556 -35.04 25.48 13.95
C GLU A 556 -33.87 25.95 13.10
N MET A 557 -32.73 26.24 13.73
CA MET A 557 -31.56 26.81 13.08
C MET A 557 -30.34 25.92 13.28
N ILE A 558 -29.55 25.76 12.21
CA ILE A 558 -28.31 24.98 12.22
C ILE A 558 -27.22 25.77 11.54
N TYR A 559 -26.11 25.95 12.25
CA TYR A 559 -24.90 26.53 11.68
C TYR A 559 -24.04 25.45 11.03
N VAL A 560 -23.64 25.68 9.79
CA VAL A 560 -22.72 24.80 9.03
C VAL A 560 -21.49 25.54 8.50
N GLY A 561 -21.32 26.83 8.80
CA GLY A 561 -20.14 27.59 8.40
C GLY A 561 -19.99 27.75 6.88
N LYS A 562 -18.74 27.88 6.41
CA LYS A 562 -18.38 28.02 5.00
C LYS A 562 -17.83 26.70 4.46
N ASN A 563 -17.88 26.52 3.15
CA ASN A 563 -17.23 25.39 2.48
C ASN A 563 -15.72 25.38 2.81
N ASN A 564 -15.14 24.19 2.96
CA ASN A 564 -13.79 23.96 3.48
C ASN A 564 -13.58 24.53 4.90
N PRO A 565 -14.32 24.03 5.91
CA PRO A 565 -14.26 24.55 7.27
C PRO A 565 -12.84 24.38 7.86
N GLY A 566 -12.24 25.51 8.22
CA GLY A 566 -10.88 25.59 8.76
C GLY A 566 -10.82 25.80 10.27
N GLU A 567 -9.64 26.20 10.75
CA GLU A 567 -9.40 26.49 12.17
C GLU A 567 -10.25 27.66 12.66
N HIS A 568 -10.48 28.66 11.81
CA HIS A 568 -11.38 29.79 12.10
C HIS A 568 -12.82 29.33 12.40
N THR A 569 -13.35 28.35 11.67
CA THR A 569 -14.68 27.78 11.97
C THR A 569 -14.71 27.10 13.34
N LYS A 570 -13.61 26.44 13.76
CA LYS A 570 -13.50 25.87 15.12
C LYS A 570 -13.53 26.95 16.19
N GLU A 571 -12.83 28.06 15.97
CA GLU A 571 -12.83 29.20 16.88
C GLU A 571 -14.24 29.79 17.02
N ILE A 572 -14.94 30.02 15.91
CA ILE A 572 -16.33 30.51 15.90
C ILE A 572 -17.24 29.53 16.67
N LEU A 573 -17.14 28.23 16.44
CA LEU A 573 -17.91 27.21 17.19
C LEU A 573 -17.64 27.29 18.70
N SER A 574 -16.38 27.51 19.10
CA SER A 574 -16.00 27.64 20.52
C SER A 574 -16.57 28.90 21.18
N ILE A 575 -16.76 29.97 20.42
CA ILE A 575 -17.36 31.23 20.88
C ILE A 575 -18.88 31.08 20.92
N MET A 576 -19.49 30.52 19.88
CA MET A 576 -20.94 30.28 19.83
C MET A 576 -21.43 29.35 20.93
N ASN A 577 -20.69 28.28 21.26
CA ASN A 577 -21.03 27.39 22.38
C ASN A 577 -21.09 28.11 23.74
N ARG A 578 -20.41 29.25 23.89
CA ARG A 578 -20.43 30.07 25.11
C ARG A 578 -21.56 31.10 25.11
N ASP A 579 -21.84 31.69 23.94
CA ASP A 579 -22.68 32.89 23.82
C ASP A 579 -24.12 32.60 23.34
N ILE A 580 -24.36 31.51 22.59
CA ILE A 580 -25.59 31.29 21.82
C ILE A 580 -26.15 29.89 22.10
N GLN A 581 -27.38 29.80 22.64
CA GLN A 581 -28.12 28.55 22.86
C GLN A 581 -28.72 27.98 21.56
N SER A 582 -27.94 27.88 20.48
CA SER A 582 -28.37 27.27 19.23
C SER A 582 -27.95 25.79 19.16
N ASN A 583 -28.69 25.00 18.38
CA ASN A 583 -28.39 23.59 18.14
C ASN A 583 -27.15 23.49 17.23
N LEU A 584 -25.96 23.53 17.82
CA LEU A 584 -24.68 23.50 17.13
C LEU A 584 -24.27 22.06 16.78
N LEU A 585 -23.91 21.85 15.51
CA LEU A 585 -23.24 20.62 15.09
C LEU A 585 -21.78 20.63 15.57
N SER A 586 -21.23 19.44 15.83
CA SER A 586 -19.78 19.32 16.07
C SER A 586 -19.01 19.69 14.81
N PHE A 587 -17.76 20.16 14.97
CA PHE A 587 -16.90 20.51 13.84
C PHE A 587 -16.76 19.38 12.83
N THR A 588 -16.63 18.13 13.30
CA THR A 588 -16.61 16.95 12.45
C THR A 588 -17.87 16.84 11.60
N LYS A 589 -19.07 16.97 12.20
CA LYS A 589 -20.35 16.90 11.46
C LYS A 589 -20.50 18.01 10.42
N ILE A 590 -19.90 19.18 10.65
CA ILE A 590 -19.86 20.26 9.66
C ILE A 590 -18.96 19.89 8.47
N GLN A 591 -17.78 19.31 8.72
CA GLN A 591 -16.94 18.77 7.65
C GLN A 591 -17.70 17.70 6.83
N LEU A 592 -18.48 16.83 7.50
CA LEU A 592 -19.29 15.82 6.83
C LEU A 592 -20.37 16.43 5.93
N PHE A 593 -21.05 17.47 6.41
CA PHE A 593 -22.05 18.19 5.63
C PHE A 593 -21.47 18.67 4.29
N TRP A 594 -20.31 19.34 4.33
CA TRP A 594 -19.66 19.84 3.13
C TRP A 594 -19.12 18.73 2.23
N LEU A 595 -18.44 17.74 2.80
CA LEU A 595 -17.94 16.58 2.06
C LEU A 595 -19.06 15.85 1.30
N ARG A 596 -20.24 15.72 1.94
CA ARG A 596 -21.41 15.08 1.34
C ARG A 596 -21.95 15.89 0.16
N LEU A 597 -22.06 17.21 0.27
CA LEU A 597 -22.46 18.08 -0.86
C LEU A 597 -21.45 18.03 -2.01
N GLU A 598 -20.15 18.04 -1.72
CA GLU A 598 -19.13 17.88 -2.75
C GLU A 598 -19.23 16.52 -3.45
N SER A 599 -19.54 15.46 -2.69
CA SER A 599 -19.77 14.12 -3.22
C SER A 599 -20.98 14.10 -4.16
N MET A 600 -22.07 14.80 -3.82
CA MET A 600 -23.23 14.95 -4.71
C MET A 600 -22.84 15.62 -6.03
N ARG A 601 -22.04 16.70 -5.99
CA ARG A 601 -21.53 17.38 -7.19
C ARG A 601 -20.69 16.44 -8.05
N ARG A 602 -19.74 15.72 -7.45
CA ARG A 602 -18.87 14.76 -8.16
C ARG A 602 -19.66 13.61 -8.78
N SER A 603 -20.58 13.01 -8.03
CA SER A 603 -21.45 11.94 -8.50
C SER A 603 -22.31 12.35 -9.70
N LYS A 604 -23.05 13.46 -9.61
CA LYS A 604 -23.88 13.97 -10.72
C LYS A 604 -23.06 14.35 -11.94
N SER A 605 -21.89 14.97 -11.74
CA SER A 605 -21.00 15.35 -12.84
C SER A 605 -20.45 14.11 -13.56
N ARG A 606 -20.12 13.04 -12.82
CA ARG A 606 -19.65 11.77 -13.38
C ARG A 606 -20.72 11.06 -14.21
N LEU A 607 -21.99 11.20 -13.85
CA LEU A 607 -23.12 10.70 -14.65
C LEU A 607 -23.40 11.54 -15.91
N GLY A 608 -22.63 12.61 -16.14
CA GLY A 608 -22.74 13.47 -17.32
C GLY A 608 -23.79 14.57 -17.20
N ASN A 609 -24.33 14.84 -15.99
CA ASN A 609 -25.28 15.92 -15.77
C ASN A 609 -24.57 17.28 -15.69
N ASN A 610 -25.28 18.31 -16.15
CA ASN A 610 -24.82 19.70 -16.16
C ASN A 610 -25.67 20.51 -15.19
N ALA A 611 -25.12 21.58 -14.60
CA ALA A 611 -25.88 22.50 -13.75
C ALA A 611 -27.06 23.17 -14.49
N SER A 612 -27.06 23.19 -15.82
CA SER A 612 -28.17 23.71 -16.63
C SER A 612 -29.34 22.72 -16.79
N THR A 613 -29.10 21.42 -16.64
CA THR A 613 -30.10 20.36 -16.86
C THR A 613 -30.58 19.73 -15.57
N ASP A 614 -29.74 19.69 -14.54
CA ASP A 614 -30.03 19.07 -13.25
C ASP A 614 -30.16 20.13 -12.15
N ASN A 615 -31.38 20.30 -11.62
CA ASN A 615 -31.66 21.27 -10.56
C ASN A 615 -30.90 20.97 -9.27
N VAL A 616 -30.71 19.70 -8.90
CA VAL A 616 -29.94 19.34 -7.70
C VAL A 616 -28.50 19.79 -7.87
N LEU A 617 -27.90 19.49 -9.03
CA LEU A 617 -26.53 19.91 -9.32
C LEU A 617 -26.40 21.44 -9.32
N ALA A 618 -27.36 22.16 -9.90
CA ALA A 618 -27.38 23.63 -9.88
C ALA A 618 -27.36 24.20 -8.46
N GLN A 619 -28.24 23.70 -7.59
CA GLN A 619 -28.39 24.17 -6.20
C GLN A 619 -27.19 23.79 -5.33
N VAL A 620 -26.67 22.56 -5.48
CA VAL A 620 -25.46 22.12 -4.78
C VAL A 620 -24.26 22.96 -5.21
N SER A 621 -24.10 23.22 -6.51
CA SER A 621 -22.98 24.04 -7.01
C SER A 621 -23.07 25.46 -6.50
N ALA A 622 -24.26 26.07 -6.49
CA ALA A 622 -24.47 27.38 -5.91
C ALA A 622 -24.04 27.43 -4.43
N LEU A 623 -24.31 26.38 -3.63
CA LEU A 623 -23.91 26.32 -2.22
C LEU A 623 -22.39 26.17 -2.03
N LEU A 624 -21.76 25.33 -2.85
CA LEU A 624 -20.33 25.05 -2.76
C LEU A 624 -19.46 26.21 -3.28
N ASP A 625 -19.93 26.91 -4.31
CA ASP A 625 -19.19 27.97 -5.00
C ASP A 625 -19.39 29.35 -4.35
N ASN A 626 -20.09 29.42 -3.21
CA ASN A 626 -20.27 30.66 -2.46
C ASN A 626 -18.95 31.06 -1.77
N ASN A 627 -18.13 31.80 -2.52
CA ASN A 627 -16.79 32.23 -2.10
C ASN A 627 -16.78 33.48 -1.22
N ASN A 628 -17.92 34.17 -1.09
CA ASN A 628 -17.97 35.38 -0.27
C ASN A 628 -17.91 35.00 1.22
N ASP A 629 -17.19 35.79 2.02
CA ASP A 629 -17.14 35.65 3.50
C ASP A 629 -18.47 36.07 4.15
N ASN A 630 -19.32 36.69 3.33
CA ASN A 630 -20.65 37.17 3.56
C ASN A 630 -21.60 36.00 3.84
N GLY A 631 -22.49 36.16 4.83
CA GLY A 631 -23.29 35.03 5.30
C GLY A 631 -24.42 34.62 4.34
N TRP A 632 -24.80 33.36 4.41
CA TRP A 632 -25.85 32.75 3.59
C TRP A 632 -26.81 31.93 4.44
N ALA A 633 -28.04 31.75 3.95
CA ALA A 633 -29.06 30.94 4.60
C ALA A 633 -29.92 30.17 3.59
N VAL A 634 -30.29 28.95 3.95
CA VAL A 634 -31.21 28.08 3.21
C VAL A 634 -32.36 27.74 4.14
N TYR A 635 -33.57 28.06 3.72
CA TYR A 635 -34.81 27.78 4.43
C TYR A 635 -35.56 26.67 3.71
N GLY A 636 -36.11 25.73 4.47
CA GLY A 636 -37.04 24.74 3.93
C GLY A 636 -37.91 24.13 5.01
N LYS A 637 -38.92 23.37 4.60
CA LYS A 637 -39.93 22.79 5.49
C LYS A 637 -40.06 21.29 5.28
N GLY A 638 -39.74 20.50 6.30
CA GLY A 638 -39.96 19.05 6.31
C GLY A 638 -39.55 18.32 5.02
N LEU A 639 -40.45 17.51 4.49
CA LEU A 639 -40.29 16.75 3.24
C LEU A 639 -40.64 17.56 1.96
N SER A 640 -40.93 18.86 2.10
CA SER A 640 -41.27 19.72 0.97
C SER A 640 -40.06 19.94 0.05
N THR A 641 -40.32 20.10 -1.24
CA THR A 641 -39.34 20.59 -2.23
C THR A 641 -39.18 22.11 -2.18
N ASP A 642 -39.95 22.78 -1.32
CA ASP A 642 -39.99 24.23 -1.22
C ASP A 642 -38.80 24.73 -0.39
N ILE A 643 -37.67 24.92 -1.06
CA ILE A 643 -36.42 25.41 -0.50
C ILE A 643 -36.12 26.79 -1.07
N VAL A 644 -35.78 27.73 -0.19
CA VAL A 644 -35.41 29.09 -0.55
C VAL A 644 -34.01 29.37 -0.03
N ARG A 645 -33.10 29.72 -0.94
CA ARG A 645 -31.76 30.21 -0.63
C ARG A 645 -31.80 31.74 -0.59
N VAL A 646 -31.09 32.31 0.36
CA VAL A 646 -30.92 33.77 0.49
C VAL A 646 -29.45 34.08 0.74
N GLU A 647 -28.95 35.12 0.10
CA GLU A 647 -27.59 35.64 0.25
C GLU A 647 -27.59 36.94 1.07
N GLU A 648 -26.42 37.35 1.58
CA GLU A 648 -26.28 38.37 2.63
C GLU A 648 -27.14 39.63 2.46
N ASP A 649 -27.03 40.33 1.32
CA ASP A 649 -27.73 41.61 1.09
C ASP A 649 -29.26 41.46 1.14
N GLU A 650 -29.76 40.29 0.75
CA GLU A 650 -31.18 39.97 0.74
C GLU A 650 -31.67 39.46 2.09
N ILE A 651 -30.81 38.78 2.86
CA ILE A 651 -31.14 38.24 4.19
C ILE A 651 -31.56 39.38 5.12
N PHE A 652 -30.71 40.39 5.34
CA PHE A 652 -31.05 41.45 6.29
C PHE A 652 -32.16 42.36 5.78
N ARG A 653 -32.27 42.56 4.46
CA ARG A 653 -33.44 43.22 3.88
C ARG A 653 -34.72 42.49 4.26
N CYS A 654 -34.76 41.17 4.11
CA CYS A 654 -35.93 40.36 4.44
C CYS A 654 -36.21 40.35 5.95
N LEU A 655 -35.19 40.13 6.79
CA LEU A 655 -35.35 40.08 8.24
C LEU A 655 -35.80 41.42 8.83
N ASN A 656 -35.29 42.55 8.32
CA ASN A 656 -35.70 43.88 8.77
C ASN A 656 -37.15 44.22 8.39
N LEU A 657 -37.64 43.66 7.28
CA LEU A 657 -39.03 43.81 6.84
C LEU A 657 -39.98 42.80 7.49
N PHE A 658 -39.54 41.96 8.44
CA PHE A 658 -40.38 40.94 9.09
C PHE A 658 -41.67 41.51 9.67
N ARG A 659 -41.68 42.74 10.19
CA ARG A 659 -42.91 43.38 10.68
C ARG A 659 -43.98 43.58 9.60
N GLN A 660 -43.58 43.65 8.32
CA GLN A 660 -44.49 43.89 7.19
C GLN A 660 -45.01 42.60 6.57
N TRP A 661 -44.17 41.56 6.46
CA TRP A 661 -44.56 40.28 5.86
C TRP A 661 -44.91 39.20 6.88
N GLY A 662 -44.52 39.36 8.15
CA GLY A 662 -44.82 38.42 9.23
C GLY A 662 -46.32 38.22 9.45
N GLU A 663 -47.14 39.25 9.22
CA GLU A 663 -48.60 39.15 9.23
C GLU A 663 -49.14 38.20 8.15
N ASN A 664 -48.43 38.08 7.02
CA ASN A 664 -48.80 37.19 5.93
C ASN A 664 -48.46 35.74 6.22
N VAL A 665 -47.62 35.44 7.22
CA VAL A 665 -47.25 34.05 7.55
C VAL A 665 -48.45 33.24 8.07
N GLY A 666 -49.41 33.90 8.71
CA GLY A 666 -50.69 33.27 9.08
C GLY A 666 -51.59 32.94 7.88
N ARG A 667 -51.31 33.50 6.70
CA ARG A 667 -52.09 33.34 5.45
C ARG A 667 -51.36 32.55 4.36
N LEU A 668 -50.04 32.67 4.31
CA LEU A 668 -49.10 32.04 3.38
C LEU A 668 -48.06 31.38 4.28
N GLU A 669 -47.82 30.08 4.19
CA GLU A 669 -46.85 29.40 5.06
C GLU A 669 -45.48 30.13 5.06
N PHE A 670 -44.67 29.98 6.12
CA PHE A 670 -43.45 30.78 6.35
C PHE A 670 -42.55 30.95 5.11
N ILE A 671 -42.28 29.85 4.38
CA ILE A 671 -41.43 29.85 3.18
C ILE A 671 -42.07 30.65 2.03
N ASP A 672 -43.37 30.50 1.80
CA ASP A 672 -44.10 31.25 0.78
C ASP A 672 -44.15 32.74 1.10
N ALA A 673 -44.36 33.10 2.37
CA ALA A 673 -44.34 34.49 2.81
C ALA A 673 -42.95 35.11 2.57
N LEU A 674 -41.89 34.36 2.85
CA LEU A 674 -40.51 34.79 2.65
C LEU A 674 -40.19 34.99 1.15
N ARG A 675 -40.71 34.14 0.26
CA ARG A 675 -40.56 34.31 -1.20
C ARG A 675 -41.17 35.61 -1.72
N THR A 676 -42.31 36.06 -1.17
CA THR A 676 -42.96 37.31 -1.62
C THR A 676 -42.09 38.56 -1.43
N VAL A 677 -41.07 38.49 -0.57
CA VAL A 677 -40.14 39.59 -0.28
C VAL A 677 -38.86 39.49 -1.10
N LEU A 678 -38.44 38.28 -1.44
CA LEU A 678 -37.24 38.02 -2.25
C LEU A 678 -37.47 38.26 -3.73
N GLU A 679 -38.63 37.87 -4.24
CA GLU A 679 -39.03 38.11 -5.63
C GLU A 679 -40.01 39.30 -5.66
N PRO A 680 -39.56 40.55 -5.90
CA PRO A 680 -40.48 41.66 -6.09
C PRO A 680 -41.41 41.35 -7.27
N PRO A 681 -42.72 41.70 -7.19
CA PRO A 681 -43.67 41.34 -8.22
C PRO A 681 -43.20 41.88 -9.58
N LEU A 682 -42.94 40.98 -10.53
CA LEU A 682 -42.69 41.32 -11.92
C LEU A 682 -43.91 42.08 -12.45
N VAL A 683 -43.79 43.40 -12.54
CA VAL A 683 -44.69 44.39 -13.15
C VAL A 683 -46.06 44.53 -12.47
N ASN A 684 -46.32 45.74 -11.96
CA ASN A 684 -47.63 46.18 -11.47
C ASN A 684 -48.74 45.91 -12.51
N GLY A 685 -49.72 45.06 -12.17
CA GLY A 685 -50.94 44.80 -12.95
C GLY A 685 -51.64 43.49 -12.57
N PRO A 686 -52.98 43.35 -12.76
CA PRO A 686 -53.70 42.10 -12.48
C PRO A 686 -53.20 40.93 -13.34
N CYS A 687 -53.31 39.71 -12.82
CA CYS A 687 -53.01 38.49 -13.57
C CYS A 687 -54.09 38.25 -14.64
N ASN A 688 -53.72 38.12 -15.91
CA ASN A 688 -54.64 37.84 -17.02
C ASN A 688 -54.82 36.35 -17.32
N HIS A 689 -54.24 35.45 -16.51
CA HIS A 689 -54.40 34.00 -16.69
C HIS A 689 -55.69 33.53 -16.01
N THR A 690 -56.46 32.69 -16.68
CA THR A 690 -57.65 32.04 -16.13
C THR A 690 -57.41 30.54 -16.04
N LYS A 691 -57.80 29.92 -14.92
CA LYS A 691 -57.77 28.47 -14.72
C LYS A 691 -59.13 28.05 -14.17
N VAL A 692 -59.86 27.24 -14.94
CA VAL A 692 -61.13 26.66 -14.52
C VAL A 692 -60.82 25.40 -13.72
N VAL A 693 -61.36 25.29 -12.51
CA VAL A 693 -61.25 24.12 -11.64
C VAL A 693 -62.65 23.63 -11.27
N PRO A 694 -62.89 22.31 -11.18
CA PRO A 694 -64.21 21.76 -10.83
C PRO A 694 -64.68 22.28 -9.47
N TYR A 695 -65.95 22.66 -9.38
CA TYR A 695 -66.55 23.16 -8.13
C TYR A 695 -66.50 22.08 -7.04
N SER A 696 -65.98 22.44 -5.87
CA SER A 696 -65.95 21.60 -4.67
C SER A 696 -66.56 22.40 -3.52
N GLU A 697 -67.64 21.87 -2.92
CA GLU A 697 -68.35 22.52 -1.81
C GLU A 697 -67.39 22.78 -0.64
N GLY A 698 -67.31 24.05 -0.19
CA GLY A 698 -66.49 24.48 0.95
C GLY A 698 -65.29 25.39 0.61
N LEU A 699 -64.92 25.57 -0.66
CA LEU A 699 -63.76 26.37 -1.10
C LEU A 699 -64.10 27.77 -1.66
N VAL A 700 -65.19 28.39 -1.17
CA VAL A 700 -65.75 29.63 -1.72
C VAL A 700 -64.88 30.87 -1.43
N GLN A 701 -63.95 30.79 -0.47
CA GLN A 701 -63.01 31.88 -0.18
C GLN A 701 -61.59 31.36 -0.06
N GLY A 702 -60.76 31.71 -1.05
CA GLY A 702 -59.32 31.47 -1.02
C GLY A 702 -58.67 32.09 -2.24
N ASN A 703 -57.67 32.93 -2.02
CA ASN A 703 -56.81 33.40 -3.11
C ASN A 703 -55.98 32.20 -3.58
N MET A 704 -55.89 31.97 -4.88
CA MET A 704 -55.02 30.94 -5.46
C MET A 704 -53.81 31.60 -6.11
N VAL A 705 -52.63 31.01 -6.02
CA VAL A 705 -51.44 31.54 -6.71
C VAL A 705 -51.40 31.00 -8.14
N CYS A 706 -51.25 31.89 -9.12
CA CYS A 706 -51.12 31.52 -10.52
C CYS A 706 -49.86 30.66 -10.74
N GLN A 707 -49.98 29.47 -11.30
CA GLN A 707 -48.81 28.60 -11.53
C GLN A 707 -47.81 29.17 -12.54
N ASN A 708 -48.28 30.03 -13.47
CA ASN A 708 -47.48 30.60 -14.55
C ASN A 708 -46.78 31.91 -14.18
N CYS A 709 -47.50 32.85 -13.56
CA CYS A 709 -46.93 34.17 -13.20
C CYS A 709 -46.83 34.41 -11.68
N LYS A 710 -47.14 33.39 -10.86
CA LYS A 710 -47.01 33.41 -9.40
C LYS A 710 -47.78 34.54 -8.67
N ARG A 711 -48.77 35.16 -9.34
CA ARG A 711 -49.65 36.20 -8.76
C ARG A 711 -50.88 35.60 -8.06
N LEU A 712 -51.37 36.26 -7.01
CA LEU A 712 -52.64 35.92 -6.35
C LEU A 712 -53.82 36.16 -7.30
N MET A 713 -54.68 35.15 -7.45
CA MET A 713 -55.89 35.16 -8.26
C MET A 713 -57.11 35.02 -7.34
N LYS A 714 -58.15 35.79 -7.64
CA LYS A 714 -59.46 35.66 -7.00
C LYS A 714 -60.24 34.53 -7.68
N LYS A 715 -60.82 33.64 -6.88
CA LYS A 715 -61.76 32.63 -7.38
C LYS A 715 -63.11 33.30 -7.66
N PHE A 716 -63.67 33.02 -8.84
CA PHE A 716 -65.05 33.35 -9.18
C PHE A 716 -65.75 32.05 -9.53
N THR A 717 -66.94 31.85 -8.96
CA THR A 717 -67.79 30.69 -9.28
C THR A 717 -68.64 31.09 -10.47
N ILE A 718 -68.52 30.35 -11.57
CA ILE A 718 -69.37 30.51 -12.75
C ILE A 718 -70.34 29.34 -12.71
N TYR A 719 -71.64 29.64 -12.69
CA TYR A 719 -72.69 28.64 -12.88
C TYR A 719 -72.91 28.51 -14.39
N GLU A 720 -72.68 27.32 -14.93
CA GLU A 720 -73.06 26.99 -16.31
C GLU A 720 -74.55 26.62 -16.40
#